data_AF-A0AAJ5C8E0-F1
#
_entry.id   AF-A0AAJ5C8E0-F1
#
_cell.length_a   1.000
_cell.length_b   1.000
_cell.length_c   1.000
_cell.angle_alpha   90.00
_cell.angle_beta   90.00
_cell.angle_gamma   90.00
#
_symmetry.space_group_name_H-M   'P 1'
#
loop_
_entity.id
_entity.type
_entity.pdbx_description
1 polymer ?
#
loop_
_entity_poly.entity_id
_entity_poly.type
_entity_poly.pdbx_seq_one_letter_code
_entity_poly.pdbx_strand_id
1 'polypeptide(L)'
;MPTSASTVEPALGGGPTRNLGVTPPIATNGPTAREIEVTKTLVAELEKQRVFESDDESKVREVILGKLDAMVKDFVYRVSISYGMSESLARSAGGKIFTFGSYRLGVHGPGSDIDTLCVVPKHVQREDFFSVFESMLKEREEVTEVAGVPTAHVPLIAAKFMGVDIDFTFARLALPRVEDSLSLEDDNLLRNLDERDVRSLGGSRVTDGILRLVPNIHVFRMALRCIKLWAQRRAIYSNVMGFLGGVAWAMLTARICQLYPNEAAGAIVSRFFIILYQWKWPQPVLLTQIEDGPLSVRVWNPKLYPSDRLHRMPIITPAYPGMCATHNVSQSTQMVMTSEFKLAAEVVDRVIIGKTDWSELFTKHNFFFKYKYYLQVIASSGSADLQLKWHGTVESKIRQLVMKLELVPTITCAHPFIKGFDQVSECWNDHEVRLVATGDIPEEVAQRTQKVASLPESEEAKVAAEEEAIKITEGKAGHRMIYTTTFYIGLSIEPKLAGEGHRKLDISYPTAEFTGKVKQWEQYDESSMGIVVRHIKWTQLPGYVFEGGENRVTAAASAGGKVNGKRVKSGGKKKQSNNGSDGNGDATGGIGLGTTSCNGEETFKAVNNGEDAEMASPTKKQRTIVTGAGLGIHNSATVGGNTTPMLPLQPTTASKELENFQLATGNKPIAASTHAAANQ
;
A
#
# COMPACT_ATOMS: atom_id res chain seq x y z
N MET A 1 13.81 15.62 -17.17
CA MET A 1 14.11 14.26 -16.60
C MET A 1 14.44 13.31 -17.74
N PRO A 2 15.16 12.17 -17.59
CA PRO A 2 15.43 11.28 -18.73
C PRO A 2 14.12 10.67 -19.25
N THR A 3 13.80 10.95 -20.51
CA THR A 3 12.66 10.40 -21.24
C THR A 3 13.07 9.14 -22.01
N SER A 4 12.07 8.39 -22.51
CA SER A 4 12.20 7.05 -23.10
C SER A 4 13.44 6.84 -24.01
N ALA A 5 13.78 7.81 -24.86
CA ALA A 5 14.82 7.71 -25.87
C ALA A 5 16.28 7.62 -25.35
N SER A 6 16.55 7.93 -24.08
CA SER A 6 17.93 8.00 -23.52
C SER A 6 18.30 6.82 -22.59
N THR A 7 17.47 5.80 -22.47
CA THR A 7 17.45 4.97 -21.24
C THR A 7 18.30 3.71 -21.26
N VAL A 8 18.73 3.21 -22.43
CA VAL A 8 19.39 1.90 -22.53
C VAL A 8 20.84 1.96 -22.03
N GLU A 9 21.70 2.82 -22.60
CA GLU A 9 23.12 2.86 -22.22
C GLU A 9 23.36 3.17 -20.73
N PRO A 10 22.68 4.16 -20.12
CA PRO A 10 22.88 4.47 -18.69
C PRO A 10 22.44 3.34 -17.75
N ALA A 11 21.61 2.39 -18.23
CA ALA A 11 21.17 1.23 -17.46
C ALA A 11 22.16 0.05 -17.49
N LEU A 12 23.22 0.13 -18.31
CA LEU A 12 24.22 -0.95 -18.49
C LEU A 12 25.36 -0.93 -17.46
N GLY A 13 25.35 -0.02 -16.47
CA GLY A 13 26.33 0.03 -15.37
C GLY A 13 27.33 1.19 -15.48
N GLY A 14 28.46 1.09 -14.75
CA GLY A 14 29.61 2.01 -14.90
C GLY A 14 29.69 3.24 -13.97
N GLY A 15 29.34 3.12 -12.69
CA GLY A 15 29.47 4.23 -11.71
C GLY A 15 30.84 4.32 -11.03
N PRO A 16 31.20 5.48 -10.43
CA PRO A 16 32.39 5.59 -9.60
C PRO A 16 32.29 4.64 -8.40
N THR A 17 33.37 3.91 -8.09
CA THR A 17 33.45 2.98 -6.97
C THR A 17 33.46 3.73 -5.64
N ARG A 18 32.27 4.11 -5.15
CA ARG A 18 32.07 4.63 -3.79
C ARG A 18 31.45 3.52 -2.95
N ASN A 19 32.11 3.16 -1.85
CA ASN A 19 31.54 2.24 -0.86
C ASN A 19 30.36 2.94 -0.17
N LEU A 20 29.14 2.57 -0.54
CA LEU A 20 27.89 3.07 0.01
C LEU A 20 27.20 1.94 0.80
N GLY A 21 26.39 2.31 1.80
CA GLY A 21 25.65 1.36 2.61
C GLY A 21 26.30 1.02 3.95
N VAL A 22 25.67 0.12 4.69
CA VAL A 22 26.11 -0.31 6.03
C VAL A 22 27.02 -1.53 6.03
N THR A 23 27.25 -2.13 4.86
CA THR A 23 28.17 -3.27 4.64
C THR A 23 29.04 -3.03 3.41
N PRO A 24 30.17 -3.74 3.27
CA PRO A 24 30.87 -3.86 2.00
C PRO A 24 29.94 -4.39 0.88
N PRO A 25 30.24 -4.07 -0.40
CA PRO A 25 29.54 -4.66 -1.54
C PRO A 25 29.77 -6.18 -1.58
N ILE A 26 28.79 -6.94 -2.09
CA ILE A 26 28.93 -8.39 -2.30
C ILE A 26 29.84 -8.64 -3.50
N ALA A 27 29.65 -7.86 -4.56
CA ALA A 27 30.41 -7.99 -5.78
C ALA A 27 30.62 -6.62 -6.42
N THR A 28 31.82 -6.40 -6.95
CA THR A 28 32.20 -5.15 -7.64
C THR A 28 32.54 -5.39 -9.12
N ASN A 29 32.32 -6.59 -9.63
CA ASN A 29 32.39 -6.86 -11.06
C ASN A 29 31.32 -6.05 -11.80
N GLY A 30 31.61 -5.72 -13.05
CA GLY A 30 30.58 -5.23 -13.96
C GLY A 30 29.70 -6.37 -14.50
N PRO A 31 28.65 -6.02 -15.25
CA PRO A 31 27.73 -7.00 -15.82
C PRO A 31 28.41 -7.85 -16.89
N THR A 32 27.97 -9.10 -16.99
CA THR A 32 28.32 -9.97 -18.10
C THR A 32 27.64 -9.53 -19.40
N ALA A 33 28.15 -9.99 -20.56
CA ALA A 33 27.50 -9.75 -21.85
C ALA A 33 26.03 -10.22 -21.88
N ARG A 34 25.74 -11.32 -21.16
CA ARG A 34 24.37 -11.83 -21.05
C ARG A 34 23.49 -10.91 -20.21
N GLU A 35 23.98 -10.37 -19.10
CA GLU A 35 23.23 -9.43 -18.25
C GLU A 35 22.98 -8.09 -18.95
N ILE A 36 23.92 -7.64 -19.80
CA ILE A 36 23.71 -6.49 -20.69
C ILE A 36 22.54 -6.75 -21.64
N GLU A 37 22.53 -7.91 -22.31
CA GLU A 37 21.47 -8.27 -23.25
C GLU A 37 20.10 -8.41 -22.56
N VAL A 38 20.07 -9.08 -21.41
CA VAL A 38 18.88 -9.20 -20.56
C VAL A 38 18.38 -7.82 -20.13
N THR A 39 19.28 -6.87 -19.85
CA THR A 39 18.90 -5.49 -19.52
C THR A 39 18.26 -4.76 -20.70
N LYS A 40 18.75 -4.94 -21.92
CA LYS A 40 18.10 -4.34 -23.11
C LYS A 40 16.67 -4.86 -23.29
N THR A 41 16.46 -6.18 -23.15
CA THR A 41 15.11 -6.76 -23.24
C THR A 41 14.18 -6.29 -22.12
N LEU A 42 14.72 -5.99 -20.93
CA LEU A 42 13.96 -5.38 -19.83
C LEU A 42 13.48 -3.98 -20.21
N VAL A 43 14.37 -3.12 -20.74
CA VAL A 43 14.02 -1.76 -21.14
C VAL A 43 12.92 -1.78 -22.21
N ALA A 44 13.07 -2.61 -23.23
CA ALA A 44 12.07 -2.76 -24.30
C ALA A 44 10.70 -3.21 -23.76
N GLU A 45 10.65 -4.15 -22.81
CA GLU A 45 9.39 -4.56 -22.20
C GLU A 45 8.79 -3.43 -21.33
N LEU A 46 9.59 -2.67 -20.59
CA LEU A 46 9.10 -1.53 -19.80
C LEU A 46 8.49 -0.43 -20.70
N GLU A 47 9.11 -0.16 -21.86
CA GLU A 47 8.54 0.75 -22.86
C GLU A 47 7.19 0.25 -23.39
N LYS A 48 7.09 -1.04 -23.72
CA LYS A 48 5.83 -1.67 -24.15
C LYS A 48 4.74 -1.60 -23.08
N GLN A 49 5.09 -1.68 -21.81
CA GLN A 49 4.18 -1.53 -20.66
C GLN A 49 3.83 -0.05 -20.37
N ARG A 50 4.36 0.91 -21.14
CA ARG A 50 4.09 2.36 -21.04
C ARG A 50 4.39 2.94 -19.66
N VAL A 51 5.49 2.49 -19.03
CA VAL A 51 5.88 3.00 -17.70
C VAL A 51 6.62 4.34 -17.75
N PHE A 52 7.05 4.77 -18.94
CA PHE A 52 7.73 6.05 -19.14
C PHE A 52 6.70 7.10 -19.57
N GLU A 53 6.80 8.30 -19.01
CA GLU A 53 6.05 9.45 -19.52
C GLU A 53 6.57 9.89 -20.89
N SER A 54 5.72 10.58 -21.63
CA SER A 54 6.11 11.21 -22.90
C SER A 54 6.95 12.47 -22.68
N ASP A 55 7.74 12.87 -23.69
CA ASP A 55 8.53 14.11 -23.65
C ASP A 55 7.66 15.35 -23.43
N ASP A 56 6.46 15.36 -24.01
CA ASP A 56 5.54 16.49 -23.90
C ASP A 56 4.93 16.60 -22.51
N GLU A 57 4.52 15.48 -21.90
CA GLU A 57 4.12 15.47 -20.48
C GLU A 57 5.27 15.94 -19.58
N SER A 58 6.50 15.51 -19.84
CA SER A 58 7.67 15.93 -19.06
C SER A 58 7.89 17.44 -19.13
N LYS A 59 7.80 18.04 -20.33
CA LYS A 59 7.88 19.50 -20.52
C LYS A 59 6.76 20.24 -19.80
N VAL A 60 5.54 19.72 -19.83
CA VAL A 60 4.40 20.30 -19.10
C VAL A 60 4.70 20.35 -17.60
N ARG A 61 5.21 19.24 -17.01
CA ARG A 61 5.61 19.20 -15.59
C ARG A 61 6.72 20.20 -15.26
N GLU A 62 7.72 20.37 -16.13
CA GLU A 62 8.78 21.36 -15.95
C GLU A 62 8.24 22.80 -15.96
N VAL A 63 7.32 23.12 -16.89
CA VAL A 63 6.64 24.42 -16.94
C VAL A 63 5.81 24.67 -15.69
N ILE A 64 5.05 23.68 -15.24
CA ILE A 64 4.27 23.73 -14.00
C ILE A 64 5.20 24.07 -12.82
N LEU A 65 6.29 23.34 -12.63
CA LEU A 65 7.21 23.58 -11.51
C LEU A 65 7.81 24.99 -11.51
N GLY A 66 8.14 25.53 -12.69
CA GLY A 66 8.58 26.92 -12.81
C GLY A 66 7.52 27.92 -12.36
N LYS A 67 6.25 27.70 -12.74
CA LYS A 67 5.12 28.52 -12.28
C LYS A 67 4.88 28.39 -10.77
N LEU A 68 4.96 27.17 -10.23
CA LEU A 68 4.77 26.91 -8.81
C LEU A 68 5.85 27.53 -7.93
N ASP A 69 7.12 27.50 -8.37
CA ASP A 69 8.21 28.16 -7.63
C ASP A 69 7.98 29.67 -7.52
N ALA A 70 7.61 30.31 -8.64
CA ALA A 70 7.26 31.73 -8.65
C ALA A 70 6.04 32.03 -7.78
N MET A 71 5.04 31.14 -7.79
CA MET A 71 3.82 31.28 -6.99
C MET A 71 4.08 31.17 -5.48
N VAL A 72 4.96 30.25 -5.04
CA VAL A 72 5.35 30.15 -3.63
C VAL A 72 6.12 31.39 -3.17
N LYS A 73 6.97 31.97 -4.02
CA LYS A 73 7.64 33.25 -3.73
C LYS A 73 6.64 34.41 -3.62
N ASP A 74 5.64 34.46 -4.51
CA ASP A 74 4.57 35.47 -4.42
C ASP A 74 3.72 35.27 -3.15
N PHE A 75 3.41 34.03 -2.79
CA PHE A 75 2.72 33.71 -1.54
C PHE A 75 3.47 34.22 -0.31
N VAL A 76 4.76 33.89 -0.19
CA VAL A 76 5.59 34.39 0.92
C VAL A 76 5.67 35.93 0.91
N TYR A 77 5.77 36.55 -0.27
CA TYR A 77 5.76 38.00 -0.41
C TYR A 77 4.45 38.61 0.11
N ARG A 78 3.27 38.12 -0.32
CA ARG A 78 1.96 38.62 0.10
C ARG A 78 1.75 38.51 1.61
N VAL A 79 2.11 37.37 2.21
CA VAL A 79 2.05 37.17 3.67
C VAL A 79 3.02 38.11 4.39
N SER A 80 4.22 38.31 3.84
CA SER A 80 5.21 39.23 4.43
C SER A 80 4.68 40.67 4.48
N ILE A 81 4.04 41.13 3.40
CA ILE A 81 3.42 42.46 3.34
C ILE A 81 2.24 42.59 4.31
N SER A 82 1.37 41.58 4.38
CA SER A 82 0.21 41.61 5.29
C SER A 82 0.64 41.65 6.76
N TYR A 83 1.83 41.16 7.08
CA TYR A 83 2.43 41.21 8.42
C TYR A 83 3.24 42.51 8.66
N GLY A 84 3.15 43.49 7.76
CA GLY A 84 3.74 44.82 7.91
C GLY A 84 5.23 44.92 7.56
N MET A 85 5.80 43.93 6.87
CA MET A 85 7.17 44.05 6.36
C MET A 85 7.27 45.07 5.22
N SER A 86 8.42 45.71 5.06
CA SER A 86 8.70 46.55 3.89
C SER A 86 8.80 45.71 2.61
N GLU A 87 8.53 46.31 1.45
CA GLU A 87 8.62 45.60 0.15
C GLU A 87 9.99 44.93 -0.07
N SER A 88 11.08 45.62 0.30
CA SER A 88 12.43 45.06 0.15
C SER A 88 12.62 43.83 1.04
N LEU A 89 12.12 43.86 2.27
CA LEU A 89 12.25 42.73 3.19
C LEU A 89 11.37 41.56 2.74
N ALA A 90 10.12 41.85 2.35
CA ALA A 90 9.18 40.87 1.83
C ALA A 90 9.70 40.15 0.57
N ARG A 91 10.31 40.87 -0.38
CA ARG A 91 10.94 40.24 -1.56
C ARG A 91 12.14 39.39 -1.18
N SER A 92 12.94 39.84 -0.20
CA SER A 92 14.11 39.09 0.27
C SER A 92 13.78 37.88 1.15
N ALA A 93 12.52 37.75 1.60
CA ALA A 93 12.06 36.62 2.41
C ALA A 93 12.15 35.28 1.64
N GLY A 94 12.02 35.34 0.32
CA GLY A 94 12.21 34.20 -0.58
C GLY A 94 11.07 33.18 -0.49
N GLY A 95 11.42 31.90 -0.42
CA GLY A 95 10.48 30.79 -0.53
C GLY A 95 10.90 29.86 -1.67
N LYS A 96 10.71 28.56 -1.48
CA LYS A 96 11.20 27.55 -2.43
C LYS A 96 10.32 26.30 -2.42
N ILE A 97 10.14 25.71 -3.60
CA ILE A 97 9.54 24.38 -3.71
C ILE A 97 10.61 23.28 -3.75
N PHE A 98 10.28 22.13 -3.17
CA PHE A 98 11.05 20.89 -3.31
C PHE A 98 10.11 19.78 -3.75
N THR A 99 10.40 19.14 -4.88
CA THR A 99 9.67 17.92 -5.25
C THR A 99 10.20 16.74 -4.48
N PHE A 100 9.34 15.78 -4.14
CA PHE A 100 9.76 14.51 -3.55
C PHE A 100 9.05 13.33 -4.22
N GLY A 101 9.12 12.15 -3.60
CA GLY A 101 8.36 10.99 -4.05
C GLY A 101 8.79 10.49 -5.44
N SER A 102 7.82 9.93 -6.18
CA SER A 102 8.13 9.20 -7.41
C SER A 102 8.66 10.09 -8.54
N TYR A 103 8.13 11.31 -8.62
CA TYR A 103 8.58 12.32 -9.58
C TYR A 103 10.04 12.70 -9.32
N ARG A 104 10.40 13.10 -8.10
CA ARG A 104 11.79 13.47 -7.76
C ARG A 104 12.78 12.31 -7.94
N LEU A 105 12.35 11.09 -7.62
CA LEU A 105 13.16 9.88 -7.89
C LEU A 105 13.37 9.64 -9.39
N GLY A 106 12.55 10.21 -10.27
CA GLY A 106 12.60 10.00 -11.72
C GLY A 106 12.04 8.64 -12.14
N VAL A 107 11.10 8.10 -11.37
CA VAL A 107 10.45 6.79 -11.58
C VAL A 107 8.92 6.88 -11.69
N HIS A 108 8.39 8.10 -11.85
CA HIS A 108 6.99 8.36 -12.15
C HIS A 108 6.64 7.88 -13.56
N GLY A 109 5.36 7.53 -13.76
CA GLY A 109 4.80 7.15 -15.05
C GLY A 109 3.75 8.16 -15.52
N PRO A 110 3.11 7.90 -16.68
CA PRO A 110 2.00 8.70 -17.16
C PRO A 110 0.90 8.82 -16.09
N GLY A 111 0.32 10.01 -15.94
CA GLY A 111 -0.72 10.29 -14.95
C GLY A 111 -0.30 10.19 -13.48
N SER A 112 1.00 10.07 -13.17
CA SER A 112 1.45 10.19 -11.77
C SER A 112 1.32 11.63 -11.27
N ASP A 113 1.07 11.78 -9.99
CA ASP A 113 1.08 13.05 -9.26
C ASP A 113 2.49 13.68 -9.16
N ILE A 114 2.54 14.95 -8.73
CA ILE A 114 3.77 15.61 -8.28
C ILE A 114 3.66 15.97 -6.81
N ASP A 115 4.33 15.19 -5.97
CA ASP A 115 4.58 15.51 -4.57
C ASP A 115 5.46 16.78 -4.45
N THR A 116 4.91 17.86 -3.93
CA THR A 116 5.58 19.18 -3.83
C THR A 116 5.57 19.70 -2.40
N LEU A 117 6.73 20.09 -1.87
CA LEU A 117 6.89 20.71 -0.56
C LEU A 117 7.17 22.20 -0.72
N CYS A 118 6.30 23.03 -0.17
CA CYS A 118 6.48 24.48 -0.04
C CYS A 118 7.28 24.78 1.24
N VAL A 119 8.51 25.27 1.08
CA VAL A 119 9.38 25.67 2.19
C VAL A 119 9.38 27.18 2.33
N VAL A 120 9.01 27.65 3.53
CA VAL A 120 8.78 29.08 3.80
C VAL A 120 9.54 29.57 5.04
N PRO A 121 9.81 30.88 5.16
CA PRO A 121 10.46 31.47 6.33
C PRO A 121 9.56 31.49 7.57
N LYS A 122 10.18 31.70 8.73
CA LYS A 122 9.60 31.53 10.08
C LYS A 122 8.33 32.32 10.37
N HIS A 123 8.09 33.43 9.67
CA HIS A 123 6.93 34.28 9.89
C HIS A 123 5.67 33.79 9.16
N VAL A 124 5.81 33.03 8.07
CA VAL A 124 4.67 32.48 7.32
C VAL A 124 4.12 31.26 8.05
N GLN A 125 2.84 31.30 8.41
CA GLN A 125 2.17 30.24 9.18
C GLN A 125 1.45 29.24 8.27
N ARG A 126 1.09 28.09 8.84
CA ARG A 126 0.34 27.05 8.13
C ARG A 126 -1.08 27.52 7.77
N GLU A 127 -1.65 28.38 8.61
CA GLU A 127 -2.94 29.01 8.37
C GLU A 127 -2.90 29.91 7.13
N ASP A 128 -1.77 30.58 6.86
CA ASP A 128 -1.58 31.36 5.64
C ASP A 128 -1.52 30.45 4.40
N PHE A 129 -0.97 29.25 4.52
CA PHE A 129 -0.94 28.27 3.42
C PHE A 129 -2.36 27.84 2.99
N PHE A 130 -3.25 27.57 3.94
CA PHE A 130 -4.64 27.20 3.63
C PHE A 130 -5.55 28.40 3.31
N SER A 131 -5.24 29.60 3.78
CA SER A 131 -6.07 30.78 3.52
C SER A 131 -5.61 31.58 2.29
N VAL A 132 -4.31 31.81 2.12
CA VAL A 132 -3.75 32.65 1.05
C VAL A 132 -3.31 31.79 -0.13
N PHE A 133 -2.45 30.79 0.08
CA PHE A 133 -1.93 29.99 -1.04
C PHE A 133 -3.02 29.16 -1.73
N GLU A 134 -3.96 28.58 -0.97
CA GLU A 134 -5.14 27.92 -1.54
C GLU A 134 -6.01 28.86 -2.38
N SER A 135 -6.27 30.10 -1.89
CA SER A 135 -7.00 31.11 -2.67
C SER A 135 -6.26 31.47 -3.95
N MET A 136 -4.93 31.67 -3.86
CA MET A 136 -4.11 31.96 -5.03
C MET A 136 -4.17 30.84 -6.07
N LEU A 137 -4.30 29.56 -5.67
CA LEU A 137 -4.49 28.45 -6.60
C LEU A 137 -5.85 28.53 -7.31
N LYS A 138 -6.93 28.82 -6.56
CA LYS A 138 -8.30 28.94 -7.09
C LYS A 138 -8.46 30.13 -8.05
N GLU A 139 -7.65 31.17 -7.92
CA GLU A 139 -7.64 32.33 -8.81
C GLU A 139 -6.97 32.09 -10.18
N ARG A 140 -6.34 30.93 -10.40
CA ARG A 140 -5.63 30.61 -11.63
C ARG A 140 -6.54 29.86 -12.61
N GLU A 141 -6.69 30.38 -13.82
CA GLU A 141 -7.43 29.70 -14.91
C GLU A 141 -6.82 28.34 -15.27
N GLU A 142 -5.53 28.13 -15.00
CA GLU A 142 -4.85 26.87 -15.31
C GLU A 142 -5.07 25.77 -14.26
N VAL A 143 -5.74 26.08 -13.14
CA VAL A 143 -6.03 25.14 -12.05
C VAL A 143 -7.52 24.82 -12.07
N THR A 144 -7.84 23.53 -12.22
CA THR A 144 -9.24 23.10 -12.40
C THR A 144 -9.87 22.53 -11.14
N GLU A 145 -9.06 22.08 -10.18
CA GLU A 145 -9.50 21.41 -8.96
C GLU A 145 -8.56 21.83 -7.83
N VAL A 146 -9.09 22.19 -6.64
CA VAL A 146 -8.30 22.54 -5.44
C VAL A 146 -9.01 22.05 -4.18
N ALA A 147 -8.33 21.26 -3.35
CA ALA A 147 -8.86 20.75 -2.09
C ALA A 147 -7.80 20.77 -0.97
N GLY A 148 -8.04 21.58 0.06
CA GLY A 148 -7.22 21.64 1.27
C GLY A 148 -7.62 20.60 2.32
N VAL A 149 -6.65 19.88 2.89
CA VAL A 149 -6.85 18.89 3.96
C VAL A 149 -5.98 19.21 5.18
N PRO A 150 -6.38 20.19 6.02
CA PRO A 150 -5.56 20.68 7.13
C PRO A 150 -5.44 19.68 8.30
N THR A 151 -6.37 18.73 8.42
CA THR A 151 -6.44 17.75 9.51
C THR A 151 -5.70 16.44 9.19
N ALA A 152 -5.12 16.30 8.00
CA ALA A 152 -4.34 15.13 7.63
C ALA A 152 -3.08 14.99 8.50
N HIS A 153 -2.56 13.75 8.60
CA HIS A 153 -1.32 13.46 9.34
C HIS A 153 -0.13 14.31 8.85
N VAL A 154 -0.07 14.52 7.53
CA VAL A 154 0.73 15.54 6.86
C VAL A 154 -0.28 16.46 6.15
N PRO A 155 -0.52 17.68 6.66
CA PRO A 155 -1.44 18.62 6.03
C PRO A 155 -1.02 18.94 4.60
N LEU A 156 -1.97 18.92 3.67
CA LEU A 156 -1.71 19.16 2.26
C LEU A 156 -2.84 19.91 1.57
N ILE A 157 -2.54 20.53 0.43
CA ILE A 157 -3.51 20.99 -0.57
C ILE A 157 -3.29 20.14 -1.82
N ALA A 158 -4.31 19.42 -2.27
CA ALA A 158 -4.31 18.73 -3.56
C ALA A 158 -4.86 19.68 -4.62
N ALA A 159 -4.22 19.76 -5.79
CA ALA A 159 -4.74 20.54 -6.90
C ALA A 159 -4.43 19.91 -8.25
N LYS A 160 -5.27 20.18 -9.24
CA LYS A 160 -5.05 19.78 -10.62
C LYS A 160 -4.62 20.98 -11.45
N PHE A 161 -3.32 21.08 -11.70
CA PHE A 161 -2.70 22.19 -12.38
C PHE A 161 -2.34 21.78 -13.81
N MET A 162 -2.91 22.45 -14.81
CA MET A 162 -2.73 22.12 -16.24
C MET A 162 -2.96 20.63 -16.54
N GLY A 163 -3.95 20.02 -15.87
CA GLY A 163 -4.30 18.61 -16.02
C GLY A 163 -3.41 17.61 -15.28
N VAL A 164 -2.44 18.07 -14.48
CA VAL A 164 -1.56 17.23 -13.65
C VAL A 164 -1.94 17.38 -12.18
N ASP A 165 -2.09 16.26 -11.48
CA ASP A 165 -2.36 16.24 -10.03
C ASP A 165 -1.09 16.61 -9.24
N ILE A 166 -1.23 17.51 -8.27
CA ILE A 166 -0.14 18.05 -7.46
C ILE A 166 -0.56 18.10 -6.00
N ASP A 167 0.26 17.47 -5.16
CA ASP A 167 0.06 17.48 -3.71
C ASP A 167 1.05 18.45 -3.08
N PHE A 168 0.55 19.57 -2.59
CA PHE A 168 1.32 20.59 -1.88
C PHE A 168 1.34 20.30 -0.39
N THR A 169 2.53 20.04 0.15
CA THR A 169 2.79 20.01 1.59
C THR A 169 3.49 21.29 2.02
N PHE A 170 3.45 21.60 3.32
CA PHE A 170 3.98 22.85 3.86
C PHE A 170 4.97 22.60 5.00
N ALA A 171 6.14 23.22 4.91
CA ALA A 171 7.10 23.30 6.00
C ALA A 171 7.60 24.72 6.23
N ARG A 172 7.43 25.19 7.47
CA ARG A 172 7.99 26.46 7.93
C ARG A 172 9.34 26.23 8.59
N LEU A 173 10.40 26.86 8.09
CA LEU A 173 11.72 26.77 8.71
C LEU A 173 11.93 27.87 9.75
N ALA A 174 12.76 27.61 10.76
CA ALA A 174 13.20 28.61 11.74
C ALA A 174 14.22 29.62 11.17
N LEU A 175 14.08 29.98 9.90
CA LEU A 175 14.95 30.91 9.17
C LEU A 175 14.18 32.19 8.81
N PRO A 176 14.81 33.38 8.86
CA PRO A 176 14.15 34.62 8.46
C PRO A 176 13.94 34.73 6.94
N ARG A 177 14.72 33.98 6.15
CA ARG A 177 14.70 33.98 4.69
C ARG A 177 14.94 32.57 4.18
N VAL A 178 14.34 32.22 3.04
CA VAL A 178 14.55 30.94 2.34
C VAL A 178 15.18 31.25 0.98
N GLU A 179 16.46 30.93 0.84
CA GLU A 179 17.23 31.18 -0.38
C GLU A 179 17.04 30.07 -1.44
N ASP A 180 17.22 30.42 -2.71
CA ASP A 180 17.17 29.47 -3.84
C ASP A 180 18.23 28.36 -3.73
N SER A 181 19.35 28.66 -3.07
CA SER A 181 20.47 27.74 -2.81
C SER A 181 20.20 26.73 -1.69
N LEU A 182 19.12 26.90 -0.91
CA LEU A 182 18.83 26.07 0.27
C LEU A 182 18.76 24.58 -0.10
N SER A 183 19.50 23.77 0.66
CA SER A 183 19.40 22.30 0.69
C SER A 183 18.74 21.86 1.98
N LEU A 184 17.91 20.82 1.92
CA LEU A 184 17.24 20.24 3.07
C LEU A 184 18.05 19.11 3.71
N GLU A 185 19.35 18.96 3.42
CA GLU A 185 20.16 17.86 3.95
C GLU A 185 20.51 18.03 5.44
N ASP A 186 20.82 19.24 5.89
CA ASP A 186 21.26 19.52 7.25
C ASP A 186 20.15 19.25 8.28
N ASP A 187 20.42 18.38 9.26
CA ASP A 187 19.50 18.05 10.35
C ASP A 187 19.22 19.23 11.28
N ASN A 188 20.11 20.23 11.33
CA ASN A 188 19.88 21.42 12.17
C ASN A 188 18.69 22.25 11.70
N LEU A 189 18.26 22.09 10.44
CA LEU A 189 17.04 22.72 9.93
C LEU A 189 15.79 22.23 10.66
N LEU A 190 15.84 21.07 11.33
CA LEU A 190 14.71 20.50 12.07
C LEU A 190 14.57 21.10 13.48
N ARG A 191 15.54 21.90 13.96
CA ARG A 191 15.49 22.52 15.29
C ARG A 191 14.34 23.50 15.41
N ASN A 192 13.61 23.41 16.52
CA ASN A 192 12.49 24.29 16.87
C ASN A 192 11.30 24.23 15.88
N LEU A 193 11.20 23.15 15.11
CA LEU A 193 10.05 22.90 14.23
C LEU A 193 8.97 22.12 14.97
N ASP A 194 7.70 22.32 14.57
CA ASP A 194 6.62 21.47 15.05
C ASP A 194 6.68 20.09 14.37
N GLU A 195 5.99 19.08 14.93
CA GLU A 195 6.06 17.73 14.37
C GLU A 195 5.51 17.64 12.94
N ARG A 196 4.56 18.51 12.55
CA ARG A 196 3.96 18.51 11.21
C ARG A 196 4.95 19.03 10.17
N ASP A 197 5.72 20.06 10.51
CA ASP A 197 6.82 20.59 9.69
C ASP A 197 7.93 19.53 9.52
N VAL A 198 8.34 18.87 10.61
CA VAL A 198 9.34 17.78 10.55
C VAL A 198 8.86 16.64 9.65
N ARG A 199 7.59 16.23 9.76
CA ARG A 199 7.02 15.20 8.88
C ARG A 199 6.97 15.62 7.42
N SER A 200 6.59 16.86 7.13
CA SER A 200 6.51 17.40 5.77
C SER A 200 7.89 17.47 5.10
N LEU A 201 8.92 17.89 5.84
CA LEU A 201 10.32 17.86 5.38
C LEU A 201 10.82 16.44 5.09
N GLY A 202 10.33 15.46 5.86
CA GLY A 202 10.73 14.06 5.76
C GLY A 202 10.63 13.48 4.34
N GLY A 203 9.58 13.80 3.58
CA GLY A 203 9.41 13.31 2.21
C GLY A 203 10.57 13.69 1.28
N SER A 204 10.92 14.98 1.27
CA SER A 204 12.03 15.51 0.48
C SER A 204 13.39 15.00 0.98
N ARG A 205 13.61 15.03 2.30
CA ARG A 205 14.86 14.57 2.92
C ARG A 205 15.15 13.10 2.62
N VAL A 206 14.14 12.23 2.73
CA VAL A 206 14.25 10.80 2.44
C VAL A 206 14.52 10.56 0.97
N THR A 207 13.79 11.23 0.08
CA THR A 207 13.93 11.05 -1.37
C THR A 207 15.34 11.41 -1.85
N ASP A 208 15.83 12.59 -1.46
CA ASP A 208 17.18 13.01 -1.81
C ASP A 208 18.25 12.17 -1.10
N GLY A 209 17.98 11.70 0.13
CA GLY A 209 18.82 10.75 0.84
C GLY A 209 19.01 9.44 0.08
N ILE A 210 17.95 8.88 -0.50
CA ILE A 210 18.02 7.67 -1.35
C ILE A 210 18.91 7.93 -2.57
N LEU A 211 18.72 9.06 -3.26
CA LEU A 211 19.49 9.41 -4.46
C LEU A 211 20.99 9.61 -4.17
N ARG A 212 21.35 10.12 -2.99
CA ARG A 212 22.76 10.22 -2.54
C ARG A 212 23.36 8.86 -2.18
N LEU A 213 22.53 7.86 -1.85
CA LEU A 213 22.95 6.56 -1.33
C LEU A 213 22.94 5.43 -2.37
N VAL A 214 22.73 5.76 -3.65
CA VAL A 214 22.88 4.80 -4.76
C VAL A 214 24.13 5.10 -5.60
N PRO A 215 24.89 4.07 -6.03
CA PRO A 215 26.12 4.27 -6.80
C PRO A 215 25.88 4.74 -8.25
N ASN A 216 24.78 4.29 -8.86
CA ASN A 216 24.34 4.73 -10.18
C ASN A 216 22.83 4.98 -10.16
N ILE A 217 22.43 6.25 -10.31
CA ILE A 217 21.04 6.70 -10.26
C ILE A 217 20.22 6.13 -11.43
N HIS A 218 20.82 5.96 -12.62
CA HIS A 218 20.12 5.45 -13.80
C HIS A 218 19.78 3.97 -13.66
N VAL A 219 20.75 3.15 -13.23
CA VAL A 219 20.53 1.74 -12.91
C VAL A 219 19.46 1.58 -11.83
N PHE A 220 19.56 2.37 -10.76
CA PHE A 220 18.56 2.40 -9.70
C PHE A 220 17.15 2.73 -10.22
N ARG A 221 17.01 3.80 -11.02
CA ARG A 221 15.71 4.20 -11.60
C ARG A 221 15.11 3.11 -12.47
N MET A 222 15.91 2.49 -13.32
CA MET A 222 15.45 1.43 -14.23
C MET A 222 14.99 0.19 -13.46
N ALA A 223 15.78 -0.27 -12.49
CA ALA A 223 15.40 -1.37 -11.62
C ALA A 223 14.13 -1.04 -10.82
N LEU A 224 14.04 0.15 -10.24
CA LEU A 224 12.88 0.57 -9.45
C LEU A 224 11.60 0.67 -10.29
N ARG A 225 11.68 1.10 -11.56
CA ARG A 225 10.52 1.07 -12.49
C ARG A 225 10.01 -0.36 -12.68
N CYS A 226 10.91 -1.31 -12.90
CA CYS A 226 10.56 -2.74 -12.99
C CYS A 226 9.90 -3.24 -11.70
N ILE A 227 10.50 -2.99 -10.54
CA ILE A 227 9.97 -3.44 -9.23
C ILE A 227 8.60 -2.81 -8.93
N LYS A 228 8.40 -1.51 -9.23
CA LYS A 228 7.09 -0.85 -9.06
C LYS A 228 6.01 -1.49 -9.92
N LEU A 229 6.28 -1.68 -11.22
CA LEU A 229 5.34 -2.32 -12.14
C LEU A 229 4.99 -3.74 -11.67
N TRP A 230 6.01 -4.52 -11.32
CA TRP A 230 5.82 -5.87 -10.78
C TRP A 230 4.95 -5.84 -9.52
N ALA A 231 5.30 -5.05 -8.49
CA ALA A 231 4.55 -5.00 -7.24
C ALA A 231 3.08 -4.58 -7.43
N GLN A 232 2.82 -3.64 -8.34
CA GLN A 232 1.46 -3.24 -8.72
C GLN A 232 0.71 -4.39 -9.41
N ARG A 233 1.31 -5.04 -10.40
CA ARG A 233 0.71 -6.19 -11.11
C ARG A 233 0.45 -7.37 -10.19
N ARG A 234 1.29 -7.59 -9.20
CA ARG A 234 1.17 -8.65 -8.19
C ARG A 234 0.28 -8.31 -7.00
N ALA A 235 -0.33 -7.11 -6.99
CA ALA A 235 -1.20 -6.63 -5.91
C ALA A 235 -0.54 -6.63 -4.53
N ILE A 236 0.72 -6.16 -4.45
CA ILE A 236 1.50 -6.02 -3.21
C ILE A 236 2.08 -4.60 -3.05
N TYR A 237 1.40 -3.60 -3.63
CA TYR A 237 1.75 -2.19 -3.56
C TYR A 237 0.62 -1.40 -2.88
N SER A 238 0.65 -1.33 -1.54
CA SER A 238 -0.26 -0.49 -0.73
C SER A 238 0.17 -0.49 0.73
N ASN A 239 0.68 0.64 1.24
CA ASN A 239 1.07 0.75 2.65
C ASN A 239 -0.13 0.67 3.61
N VAL A 240 -1.29 1.22 3.20
CA VAL A 240 -2.52 1.23 4.01
C VAL A 240 -3.01 -0.21 4.24
N MET A 241 -2.93 -1.06 3.22
CA MET A 241 -3.31 -2.47 3.29
C MET A 241 -2.23 -3.39 3.90
N GLY A 242 -1.14 -2.83 4.43
CA GLY A 242 -0.07 -3.59 5.07
C GLY A 242 0.95 -4.21 4.12
N PHE A 243 0.99 -3.78 2.86
CA PHE A 243 2.09 -4.05 1.92
C PHE A 243 3.08 -2.89 1.88
N LEU A 244 4.02 -2.90 0.94
CA LEU A 244 5.00 -1.83 0.79
C LEU A 244 4.45 -0.68 -0.05
N GLY A 245 4.72 0.55 0.40
CA GLY A 245 4.54 1.77 -0.39
C GLY A 245 5.77 2.08 -1.26
N GLY A 246 5.66 3.13 -2.08
CA GLY A 246 6.70 3.49 -3.07
C GLY A 246 8.09 3.74 -2.47
N VAL A 247 8.16 4.44 -1.34
CA VAL A 247 9.44 4.73 -0.67
C VAL A 247 10.12 3.47 -0.14
N ALA A 248 9.36 2.49 0.34
CA ALA A 248 9.91 1.22 0.82
C ALA A 248 10.49 0.39 -0.35
N TRP A 249 9.78 0.32 -1.48
CA TRP A 249 10.30 -0.30 -2.70
C TRP A 249 11.57 0.39 -3.23
N ALA A 250 11.62 1.72 -3.15
CA ALA A 250 12.81 2.50 -3.49
C ALA A 250 13.99 2.14 -2.58
N MET A 251 13.79 2.08 -1.26
CA MET A 251 14.87 1.74 -0.33
C MET A 251 15.37 0.30 -0.50
N LEU A 252 14.47 -0.67 -0.73
CA LEU A 252 14.89 -2.04 -1.04
C LEU A 252 15.76 -2.08 -2.30
N THR A 253 15.31 -1.41 -3.37
CA THR A 253 16.06 -1.36 -4.63
C THR A 253 17.43 -0.69 -4.44
N ALA A 254 17.46 0.44 -3.73
CA ALA A 254 18.69 1.16 -3.41
C ALA A 254 19.67 0.28 -2.62
N ARG A 255 19.20 -0.54 -1.67
CA ARG A 255 20.06 -1.46 -0.92
C ARG A 255 20.73 -2.46 -1.84
N ILE A 256 20.01 -3.02 -2.81
CA ILE A 256 20.60 -3.96 -3.77
C ILE A 256 21.62 -3.25 -4.66
N CYS A 257 21.36 -2.01 -5.08
CA CYS A 257 22.35 -1.21 -5.82
C CYS A 257 23.63 -0.98 -5.00
N GLN A 258 23.54 -0.75 -3.68
CA GLN A 258 24.72 -0.63 -2.82
C GLN A 258 25.55 -1.91 -2.75
N LEU A 259 24.89 -3.07 -2.79
CA LEU A 259 25.55 -4.39 -2.73
C LEU A 259 26.24 -4.77 -4.05
N TYR A 260 25.78 -4.20 -5.17
CA TYR A 260 26.25 -4.47 -6.53
C TYR A 260 26.47 -3.16 -7.31
N PRO A 261 27.48 -2.35 -6.94
CA PRO A 261 27.59 -0.97 -7.40
C PRO A 261 27.86 -0.79 -8.90
N ASN A 262 28.37 -1.83 -9.57
CA ASN A 262 28.81 -1.77 -10.96
C ASN A 262 27.90 -2.54 -11.93
N GLU A 263 26.83 -3.18 -11.43
CA GLU A 263 25.96 -4.05 -12.22
C GLU A 263 24.92 -3.28 -13.06
N ALA A 264 24.41 -3.95 -14.11
CA ALA A 264 23.31 -3.44 -14.94
C ALA A 264 21.94 -3.65 -14.28
N ALA A 265 20.92 -2.89 -14.73
CA ALA A 265 19.59 -2.92 -14.12
C ALA A 265 18.93 -4.31 -14.13
N GLY A 266 19.09 -5.09 -15.20
CA GLY A 266 18.57 -6.46 -15.28
C GLY A 266 19.19 -7.40 -14.23
N ALA A 267 20.50 -7.26 -13.99
CA ALA A 267 21.19 -8.00 -12.93
C ALA A 267 20.71 -7.56 -11.53
N ILE A 268 20.56 -6.25 -11.29
CA ILE A 268 19.99 -5.72 -10.03
C ILE A 268 18.60 -6.32 -9.76
N VAL A 269 17.71 -6.38 -10.76
CA VAL A 269 16.37 -6.97 -10.61
C VAL A 269 16.43 -8.46 -10.23
N SER A 270 17.35 -9.23 -10.83
CA SER A 270 17.57 -10.64 -10.45
C SER A 270 18.04 -10.77 -9.01
N ARG A 271 19.09 -10.02 -8.63
CA ARG A 271 19.63 -10.06 -7.26
C ARG A 271 18.60 -9.59 -6.24
N PHE A 272 17.75 -8.63 -6.58
CA PHE A 272 16.68 -8.13 -5.73
C PHE A 272 15.76 -9.26 -5.25
N PHE A 273 15.22 -10.06 -6.17
CA PHE A 273 14.27 -11.11 -5.79
C PHE A 273 14.91 -12.23 -4.97
N ILE A 274 16.09 -12.69 -5.38
CA ILE A 274 16.82 -13.75 -4.67
C ILE A 274 17.18 -13.31 -3.25
N ILE A 275 17.73 -12.09 -3.11
CA ILE A 275 18.17 -11.58 -1.81
C ILE A 275 16.99 -11.34 -0.88
N LEU A 276 15.91 -10.72 -1.36
CA LEU A 276 14.76 -10.41 -0.50
C LEU A 276 13.92 -11.62 -0.14
N TYR A 277 13.88 -12.64 -1.01
CA TYR A 277 13.29 -13.94 -0.69
C TYR A 277 14.05 -14.61 0.47
N GLN A 278 15.39 -14.49 0.49
CA GLN A 278 16.24 -15.14 1.50
C GLN A 278 16.56 -14.27 2.72
N TRP A 279 16.15 -13.00 2.68
CA TRP A 279 16.41 -12.05 3.76
C TRP A 279 15.87 -12.57 5.10
N LYS A 280 16.70 -12.53 6.15
CA LYS A 280 16.32 -13.02 7.49
C LYS A 280 15.52 -11.97 8.25
N TRP A 281 14.28 -11.76 7.82
CA TRP A 281 13.31 -10.96 8.57
C TRP A 281 13.18 -11.47 10.02
N PRO A 282 13.11 -10.59 11.04
CA PRO A 282 12.89 -9.14 10.98
C PRO A 282 14.19 -8.30 11.00
N GLN A 283 15.32 -8.81 10.48
CA GLN A 283 16.52 -7.98 10.34
C GLN A 283 16.22 -6.75 9.46
N PRO A 284 16.58 -5.53 9.90
CA PRO A 284 16.22 -4.32 9.18
C PRO A 284 17.05 -4.14 7.91
N VAL A 285 16.42 -3.57 6.88
CA VAL A 285 17.12 -3.04 5.72
C VAL A 285 17.51 -1.59 6.01
N LEU A 286 18.81 -1.31 6.00
CA LEU A 286 19.40 0.00 6.25
C LEU A 286 20.19 0.48 5.02
N LEU A 287 19.98 1.71 4.57
CA LEU A 287 20.78 2.34 3.52
C LEU A 287 22.00 3.10 4.04
N THR A 288 21.96 3.50 5.30
CA THR A 288 23.03 4.18 6.03
C THR A 288 22.92 3.82 7.50
N GLN A 289 23.96 4.11 8.28
CA GLN A 289 23.88 3.96 9.73
C GLN A 289 22.81 4.90 10.29
N ILE A 290 22.09 4.43 11.31
CA ILE A 290 21.13 5.28 12.01
C ILE A 290 21.93 6.24 12.88
N GLU A 291 21.92 7.51 12.52
CA GLU A 291 22.62 8.57 13.23
C GLU A 291 21.71 9.19 14.32
N ASP A 292 22.34 9.60 15.42
CA ASP A 292 21.71 10.50 16.38
C ASP A 292 21.67 11.90 15.79
N GLY A 293 20.61 12.65 16.09
CA GLY A 293 20.43 14.00 15.57
C GLY A 293 20.13 15.03 16.65
N PRO A 294 19.91 16.30 16.25
CA PRO A 294 19.87 17.43 17.17
C PRO A 294 18.59 17.52 18.02
N LEU A 295 17.59 16.68 17.76
CA LEU A 295 16.32 16.67 18.48
C LEU A 295 16.22 15.46 19.41
N SER A 296 15.50 15.63 20.52
CA SER A 296 15.06 14.55 21.40
C SER A 296 13.79 13.85 20.86
N VAL A 297 13.83 13.41 19.60
CA VAL A 297 12.71 12.70 18.95
C VAL A 297 12.97 11.20 18.93
N ARG A 298 11.88 10.42 18.85
CA ARG A 298 11.99 8.97 18.72
C ARG A 298 12.60 8.62 17.36
N VAL A 299 13.73 7.93 17.40
CA VAL A 299 14.36 7.27 16.24
C VAL A 299 14.10 5.76 16.35
N TRP A 300 13.86 5.09 15.22
CA TRP A 300 13.58 3.65 15.21
C TRP A 300 14.69 2.87 15.91
N ASN A 301 14.33 2.16 16.98
CA ASN A 301 15.28 1.40 17.78
C ASN A 301 14.60 0.21 18.47
N PRO A 302 14.72 -1.01 17.92
CA PRO A 302 14.08 -2.19 18.50
C PRO A 302 14.69 -2.62 19.84
N LYS A 303 15.90 -2.16 20.20
CA LYS A 303 16.46 -2.47 21.52
C LYS A 303 15.73 -1.68 22.61
N LEU A 304 15.38 -0.42 22.32
CA LEU A 304 14.74 0.48 23.27
C LEU A 304 13.21 0.39 23.24
N TYR A 305 12.59 0.33 22.05
CA TYR A 305 11.15 0.44 21.91
C TYR A 305 10.50 -0.91 21.61
N PRO A 306 9.62 -1.44 22.49
CA PRO A 306 8.93 -2.71 22.26
C PRO A 306 8.08 -2.72 20.98
N SER A 307 7.49 -1.59 20.59
CA SER A 307 6.71 -1.49 19.35
C SER A 307 7.59 -1.67 18.11
N ASP A 308 8.83 -1.17 18.12
CA ASP A 308 9.78 -1.35 17.01
C ASP A 308 10.24 -2.81 16.87
N ARG A 309 10.29 -3.56 17.98
CA ARG A 309 10.60 -5.01 17.94
C ARG A 309 9.54 -5.84 17.22
N LEU A 310 8.32 -5.35 17.15
CA LEU A 310 7.21 -6.05 16.52
C LEU A 310 7.17 -5.84 15.00
N HIS A 311 8.03 -4.97 14.44
CA HIS A 311 8.10 -4.78 12.99
C HIS A 311 8.61 -6.04 12.30
N ARG A 312 7.81 -6.53 11.33
CA ARG A 312 8.05 -7.81 10.66
C ARG A 312 9.05 -7.74 9.53
N MET A 313 8.98 -6.69 8.73
CA MET A 313 9.90 -6.43 7.62
C MET A 313 10.44 -5.01 7.70
N PRO A 314 11.26 -4.65 8.70
CA PRO A 314 11.64 -3.27 8.93
C PRO A 314 12.54 -2.73 7.80
N ILE A 315 12.11 -1.64 7.17
CA ILE A 315 12.87 -0.91 6.15
C ILE A 315 12.95 0.53 6.61
N ILE A 316 14.17 0.99 6.90
CA ILE A 316 14.38 2.22 7.69
C ILE A 316 14.74 3.38 6.77
N THR A 317 14.04 4.50 6.95
CA THR A 317 14.31 5.73 6.20
C THR A 317 15.71 6.27 6.52
N PRO A 318 16.49 6.68 5.50
CA PRO A 318 17.89 7.08 5.69
C PRO A 318 18.06 8.47 6.30
N ALA A 319 17.05 9.34 6.20
CA ALA A 319 17.12 10.68 6.77
C ALA A 319 16.70 10.66 8.24
N TYR A 320 17.42 11.43 9.07
CA TYR A 320 17.04 11.63 10.46
C TYR A 320 15.73 12.47 10.56
N PRO A 321 14.84 12.14 11.53
CA PRO A 321 14.88 10.95 12.38
C PRO A 321 14.48 9.67 11.62
N GLY A 322 15.32 8.63 11.70
CA GLY A 322 15.08 7.36 11.01
C GLY A 322 13.82 6.66 11.53
N MET A 323 12.93 6.27 10.62
CA MET A 323 11.64 5.61 10.92
C MET A 323 11.45 4.35 10.09
N CYS A 324 10.60 3.43 10.55
CA CYS A 324 10.22 2.26 9.80
C CYS A 324 9.10 2.59 8.78
N ALA A 325 9.43 2.52 7.48
CA ALA A 325 8.48 2.76 6.40
C ALA A 325 7.47 1.62 6.19
N THR A 326 7.62 0.51 6.91
CA THR A 326 6.86 -0.73 6.76
C THR A 326 6.27 -1.23 8.08
N HIS A 327 6.00 -0.32 9.01
CA HIS A 327 5.37 -0.64 10.30
C HIS A 327 3.98 -1.29 10.17
N ASN A 328 3.33 -1.17 9.00
CA ASN A 328 2.02 -1.77 8.69
C ASN A 328 2.10 -3.23 8.22
N VAL A 329 3.27 -3.81 8.00
CA VAL A 329 3.38 -5.21 7.52
C VAL A 329 2.90 -6.19 8.59
N SER A 330 1.95 -7.05 8.24
CA SER A 330 1.39 -8.11 9.09
C SER A 330 2.01 -9.48 8.78
N GLN A 331 1.65 -10.54 9.52
CA GLN A 331 2.15 -11.90 9.23
C GLN A 331 1.69 -12.36 7.84
N SER A 332 0.43 -12.09 7.50
CA SER A 332 -0.19 -12.49 6.25
C SER A 332 0.43 -11.74 5.07
N THR A 333 0.60 -10.42 5.16
CA THR A 333 1.18 -9.65 4.05
C THR A 333 2.67 -9.96 3.88
N GLN A 334 3.42 -10.21 4.96
CA GLN A 334 4.78 -10.75 4.88
C GLN A 334 4.80 -12.09 4.14
N MET A 335 3.92 -13.04 4.49
CA MET A 335 3.85 -14.35 3.83
C MET A 335 3.55 -14.22 2.33
N VAL A 336 2.61 -13.35 1.96
CA VAL A 336 2.27 -13.07 0.56
C VAL A 336 3.48 -12.50 -0.18
N MET A 337 4.16 -11.48 0.38
CA MET A 337 5.32 -10.87 -0.26
C MET A 337 6.49 -11.86 -0.40
N THR A 338 6.78 -12.67 0.62
CA THR A 338 7.82 -13.72 0.53
C THR A 338 7.51 -14.73 -0.58
N SER A 339 6.25 -15.12 -0.73
CA SER A 339 5.83 -16.01 -1.83
C SER A 339 6.01 -15.34 -3.19
N GLU A 340 5.68 -14.06 -3.33
CA GLU A 340 5.84 -13.33 -4.59
C GLU A 340 7.32 -13.09 -4.93
N PHE A 341 8.19 -12.84 -3.94
CA PHE A 341 9.65 -12.77 -4.17
C PHE A 341 10.20 -14.09 -4.71
N LYS A 342 9.75 -15.22 -4.16
CA LYS A 342 10.16 -16.55 -4.65
C LYS A 342 9.75 -16.75 -6.11
N LEU A 343 8.46 -16.52 -6.42
CA LEU A 343 7.94 -16.68 -7.78
C LEU A 343 8.67 -15.76 -8.76
N ALA A 344 8.92 -14.53 -8.37
CA ALA A 344 9.65 -13.57 -9.20
C ALA A 344 11.11 -13.99 -9.42
N ALA A 345 11.80 -14.51 -8.40
CA ALA A 345 13.15 -15.05 -8.56
C ALA A 345 13.17 -16.19 -9.60
N GLU A 346 12.23 -17.13 -9.50
CA GLU A 346 12.11 -18.24 -10.47
C GLU A 346 11.84 -17.77 -11.90
N VAL A 347 11.01 -16.73 -12.07
CA VAL A 347 10.73 -16.14 -13.39
C VAL A 347 11.97 -15.45 -13.94
N VAL A 348 12.62 -14.59 -13.14
CA VAL A 348 13.81 -13.84 -13.60
C VAL A 348 14.98 -14.77 -13.90
N ASP A 349 15.16 -15.85 -13.15
CA ASP A 349 16.15 -16.88 -13.47
C ASP A 349 15.90 -17.50 -14.85
N ARG A 350 14.63 -17.78 -15.20
CA ARG A 350 14.25 -18.24 -16.54
C ARG A 350 14.50 -17.19 -17.62
N VAL A 351 14.27 -15.91 -17.33
CA VAL A 351 14.58 -14.80 -18.25
C VAL A 351 16.08 -14.73 -18.51
N ILE A 352 16.91 -14.80 -17.46
CA ILE A 352 18.37 -14.75 -17.57
C ILE A 352 18.88 -15.86 -18.48
N ILE A 353 18.39 -17.09 -18.34
CA ILE A 353 18.81 -18.22 -19.19
C ILE A 353 18.07 -18.27 -20.55
N GLY A 354 17.18 -17.33 -20.84
CA GLY A 354 16.50 -17.20 -22.14
C GLY A 354 15.37 -18.20 -22.37
N LYS A 355 14.73 -18.71 -21.30
CA LYS A 355 13.59 -19.63 -21.38
C LYS A 355 12.22 -18.92 -21.36
N THR A 356 12.18 -17.64 -21.00
CA THR A 356 10.96 -16.82 -20.97
C THR A 356 11.29 -15.34 -21.11
N ASP A 357 10.26 -14.51 -21.23
CA ASP A 357 10.35 -13.05 -21.39
C ASP A 357 9.92 -12.30 -20.13
N TRP A 358 10.33 -11.03 -20.03
CA TRP A 358 9.96 -10.14 -18.93
C TRP A 358 8.44 -9.94 -18.76
N SER A 359 7.65 -10.11 -19.81
CA SER A 359 6.19 -10.03 -19.74
C SER A 359 5.59 -11.05 -18.75
N GLU A 360 6.23 -12.20 -18.55
CA GLU A 360 5.77 -13.21 -17.57
C GLU A 360 5.83 -12.64 -16.14
N LEU A 361 6.87 -11.88 -15.80
CA LEU A 361 7.04 -11.22 -14.50
C LEU A 361 5.90 -10.23 -14.23
N PHE A 362 5.39 -9.57 -15.27
CA PHE A 362 4.32 -8.57 -15.18
C PHE A 362 2.91 -9.14 -15.37
N THR A 363 2.77 -10.46 -15.36
CA THR A 363 1.46 -11.12 -15.36
C THR A 363 0.65 -10.66 -14.15
N LYS A 364 -0.59 -10.23 -14.41
CA LYS A 364 -1.50 -9.74 -13.37
C LYS A 364 -1.74 -10.83 -12.30
N HIS A 365 -1.90 -10.39 -11.06
CA HIS A 365 -2.27 -11.23 -9.93
C HIS A 365 -3.51 -12.07 -10.23
N ASN A 366 -3.62 -13.22 -9.57
CA ASN A 366 -4.78 -14.10 -9.61
C ASN A 366 -5.59 -14.05 -8.29
N PHE A 367 -5.52 -12.95 -7.53
CA PHE A 367 -6.16 -12.79 -6.22
C PHE A 367 -7.59 -13.37 -6.12
N PHE A 368 -8.48 -13.02 -7.05
CA PHE A 368 -9.89 -13.47 -7.08
C PHE A 368 -10.11 -14.91 -7.58
N PHE A 369 -9.02 -15.61 -7.94
CA PHE A 369 -9.00 -17.03 -8.30
C PHE A 369 -8.19 -17.88 -7.30
N LYS A 370 -7.42 -17.24 -6.41
CA LYS A 370 -6.46 -17.89 -5.53
C LYS A 370 -7.09 -18.53 -4.30
N TYR A 371 -8.17 -17.95 -3.78
CA TYR A 371 -8.77 -18.37 -2.51
C TYR A 371 -10.15 -19.01 -2.73
N LYS A 372 -10.52 -19.95 -1.87
CA LYS A 372 -11.88 -20.53 -1.85
C LYS A 372 -12.87 -19.64 -1.12
N TYR A 373 -12.39 -18.83 -0.18
CA TYR A 373 -13.21 -18.02 0.70
C TYR A 373 -12.66 -16.59 0.74
N TYR A 374 -13.56 -15.62 0.79
CA TYR A 374 -13.24 -14.20 0.89
C TYR A 374 -14.10 -13.55 1.97
N LEU A 375 -13.57 -12.52 2.61
CA LEU A 375 -14.36 -11.54 3.35
C LEU A 375 -14.58 -10.33 2.47
N GLN A 376 -15.82 -9.87 2.43
CA GLN A 376 -16.22 -8.57 1.89
C GLN A 376 -16.43 -7.61 3.05
N VAL A 377 -15.82 -6.44 2.97
CA VAL A 377 -16.03 -5.32 3.88
C VAL A 377 -16.66 -4.19 3.06
N ILE A 378 -17.95 -3.91 3.28
CA ILE A 378 -18.71 -2.91 2.54
C ILE A 378 -18.89 -1.68 3.42
N ALA A 379 -18.40 -0.53 2.96
CA ALA A 379 -18.70 0.78 3.49
C ALA A 379 -19.74 1.45 2.60
N SER A 380 -20.82 1.98 3.16
CA SER A 380 -21.86 2.67 2.39
C SER A 380 -22.27 4.01 3.00
N SER A 381 -22.69 4.96 2.18
CA SER A 381 -23.27 6.23 2.62
C SER A 381 -24.28 6.80 1.60
N GLY A 382 -24.99 7.86 2.00
CA GLY A 382 -25.96 8.56 1.14
C GLY A 382 -25.39 9.70 0.29
N SER A 383 -24.11 10.06 0.40
CA SER A 383 -23.51 11.15 -0.37
C SER A 383 -22.05 10.88 -0.76
N ALA A 384 -21.63 11.44 -1.88
CA ALA A 384 -20.27 11.25 -2.41
C ALA A 384 -19.19 11.75 -1.43
N ASP A 385 -19.33 12.96 -0.89
CA ASP A 385 -18.37 13.54 0.06
C ASP A 385 -18.28 12.74 1.36
N LEU A 386 -19.43 12.34 1.92
CA LEU A 386 -19.45 11.51 3.13
C LEU A 386 -18.84 10.13 2.84
N GLN A 387 -19.14 9.54 1.69
CA GLN A 387 -18.55 8.26 1.30
C GLN A 387 -17.03 8.35 1.24
N LEU A 388 -16.47 9.40 0.64
CA LEU A 388 -15.02 9.59 0.50
C LEU A 388 -14.31 9.52 1.86
N LYS A 389 -14.83 10.28 2.84
CA LYS A 389 -14.33 10.27 4.22
C LYS A 389 -14.56 8.94 4.92
N TRP A 390 -15.73 8.33 4.68
CA TRP A 390 -16.13 7.09 5.33
C TRP A 390 -15.31 5.89 4.88
N HIS A 391 -15.23 5.64 3.57
CA HIS A 391 -14.46 4.52 3.05
C HIS A 391 -12.97 4.67 3.40
N GLY A 392 -12.42 5.89 3.38
CA GLY A 392 -11.02 6.13 3.78
C GLY A 392 -10.79 5.79 5.25
N THR A 393 -11.75 6.11 6.11
CA THR A 393 -11.74 5.70 7.53
C THR A 393 -11.77 4.18 7.65
N VAL A 394 -12.68 3.50 6.96
CA VAL A 394 -12.80 2.04 6.94
C VAL A 394 -11.50 1.39 6.45
N GLU A 395 -10.97 1.85 5.32
CA GLU A 395 -9.73 1.38 4.69
C GLU A 395 -8.55 1.44 5.66
N SER A 396 -8.41 2.57 6.38
CA SER A 396 -7.35 2.77 7.37
C SER A 396 -7.35 1.74 8.52
N LYS A 397 -8.49 1.05 8.74
CA LYS A 397 -8.65 0.04 9.81
C LYS A 397 -8.64 -1.40 9.30
N ILE A 398 -8.71 -1.65 7.98
CA ILE A 398 -8.75 -3.03 7.43
C ILE A 398 -7.55 -3.86 7.88
N ARG A 399 -6.36 -3.25 7.94
CA ARG A 399 -5.16 -3.91 8.47
C ARG A 399 -5.37 -4.50 9.87
N GLN A 400 -6.15 -3.83 10.70
CA GLN A 400 -6.40 -4.27 12.07
C GLN A 400 -7.33 -5.49 12.10
N LEU A 401 -8.31 -5.56 11.19
CA LEU A 401 -9.09 -6.77 10.95
C LEU A 401 -8.18 -7.92 10.50
N VAL A 402 -7.27 -7.69 9.55
CA VAL A 402 -6.29 -8.70 9.12
C VAL A 402 -5.46 -9.23 10.30
N MET A 403 -4.92 -8.34 11.14
CA MET A 403 -4.15 -8.74 12.33
C MET A 403 -4.97 -9.57 13.33
N LYS A 404 -6.29 -9.32 13.43
CA LYS A 404 -7.17 -10.11 14.31
C LYS A 404 -7.55 -11.45 13.70
N LEU A 405 -7.72 -11.51 12.37
CA LEU A 405 -7.93 -12.76 11.64
C LEU A 405 -6.72 -13.70 11.75
N GLU A 406 -5.50 -13.15 11.83
CA GLU A 406 -4.26 -13.92 12.08
C GLU A 406 -4.24 -14.64 13.43
N LEU A 407 -5.08 -14.21 14.39
CA LEU A 407 -5.21 -14.86 15.70
C LEU A 407 -6.20 -16.04 15.68
N VAL A 408 -6.97 -16.19 14.59
CA VAL A 408 -7.94 -17.28 14.45
C VAL A 408 -7.19 -18.55 14.03
N PRO A 409 -7.15 -19.62 14.85
CA PRO A 409 -6.27 -20.76 14.61
C PRO A 409 -6.48 -21.49 13.28
N THR A 410 -7.68 -21.43 12.71
CA THR A 410 -8.01 -22.05 11.40
C THR A 410 -7.47 -21.27 10.20
N ILE A 411 -7.16 -19.98 10.38
CA ILE A 411 -6.76 -19.08 9.29
C ILE A 411 -5.24 -19.06 9.19
N THR A 412 -4.72 -19.62 8.11
CA THR A 412 -3.26 -19.61 7.82
C THR A 412 -2.80 -18.28 7.23
N CYS A 413 -3.66 -17.60 6.48
CA CYS A 413 -3.37 -16.31 5.86
C CYS A 413 -4.67 -15.55 5.60
N ALA A 414 -4.70 -14.27 5.98
CA ALA A 414 -5.72 -13.30 5.62
C ALA A 414 -5.10 -12.25 4.68
N HIS A 415 -5.32 -12.38 3.37
CA HIS A 415 -4.69 -11.55 2.34
C HIS A 415 -5.63 -10.40 1.95
N PRO A 416 -5.41 -9.16 2.42
CA PRO A 416 -6.20 -8.01 1.96
C PRO A 416 -5.87 -7.67 0.50
N PHE A 417 -6.89 -7.40 -0.32
CA PHE A 417 -6.66 -6.83 -1.64
C PHE A 417 -6.28 -5.35 -1.52
N ILE A 418 -5.50 -4.85 -2.49
CA ILE A 418 -4.87 -3.53 -2.39
C ILE A 418 -5.77 -2.34 -2.72
N LYS A 419 -7.01 -2.58 -3.19
CA LYS A 419 -7.94 -1.55 -3.65
C LYS A 419 -9.37 -1.85 -3.21
N GLY A 420 -10.14 -0.78 -2.95
CA GLY A 420 -11.60 -0.83 -2.86
C GLY A 420 -12.25 -0.85 -4.25
N PHE A 421 -13.52 -1.22 -4.30
CA PHE A 421 -14.36 -1.17 -5.50
C PHE A 421 -15.54 -0.24 -5.23
N ASP A 422 -15.61 0.86 -5.97
CA ASP A 422 -16.64 1.87 -5.80
C ASP A 422 -17.83 1.63 -6.73
N GLN A 423 -19.04 1.76 -6.17
CA GLN A 423 -20.28 1.67 -6.92
C GLN A 423 -21.26 2.73 -6.44
N VAL A 424 -22.02 3.29 -7.38
CA VAL A 424 -23.11 4.22 -7.14
C VAL A 424 -24.39 3.56 -7.61
N SER A 425 -25.36 3.41 -6.72
CA SER A 425 -26.64 2.80 -7.04
C SER A 425 -27.77 3.78 -6.80
N GLU A 426 -28.62 3.95 -7.80
CA GLU A 426 -29.93 4.54 -7.58
C GLU A 426 -30.81 3.49 -6.89
N CYS A 427 -31.47 3.88 -5.80
CA CYS A 427 -32.44 3.08 -5.05
C CYS A 427 -33.79 3.81 -5.09
N TRP A 428 -34.91 3.12 -5.25
CA TRP A 428 -36.24 3.73 -5.37
C TRP A 428 -37.06 3.69 -4.09
N ASN A 429 -36.64 2.88 -3.12
CA ASN A 429 -37.34 2.68 -1.86
C ASN A 429 -36.37 2.25 -0.75
N ASP A 430 -36.85 2.31 0.48
CA ASP A 430 -36.11 1.97 1.70
C ASP A 430 -35.62 0.53 1.73
N HIS A 431 -36.33 -0.38 1.07
CA HIS A 431 -35.94 -1.79 0.99
C HIS A 431 -34.69 -1.97 0.11
N GLU A 432 -34.65 -1.33 -1.05
CA GLU A 432 -33.46 -1.30 -1.93
C GLU A 432 -32.28 -0.62 -1.26
N VAL A 433 -32.50 0.50 -0.56
CA VAL A 433 -31.44 1.17 0.20
C VAL A 433 -30.81 0.23 1.22
N ARG A 434 -31.62 -0.50 2.00
CA ARG A 434 -31.11 -1.46 2.98
C ARG A 434 -30.29 -2.57 2.31
N LEU A 435 -30.78 -3.14 1.21
CA LEU A 435 -30.08 -4.20 0.49
C LEU A 435 -28.75 -3.69 -0.10
N VAL A 436 -28.74 -2.54 -0.77
CA VAL A 436 -27.51 -1.97 -1.34
C VAL A 436 -26.52 -1.55 -0.26
N ALA A 437 -26.99 -0.99 0.86
CA ALA A 437 -26.13 -0.60 1.98
C ALA A 437 -25.48 -1.83 2.64
N THR A 438 -26.19 -2.96 2.70
CA THR A 438 -25.55 -4.21 3.10
C THR A 438 -24.67 -4.77 2.00
N GLY A 439 -24.95 -4.44 0.74
CA GLY A 439 -24.29 -4.76 -0.53
C GLY A 439 -24.85 -6.01 -1.21
N ASP A 440 -26.09 -6.36 -0.90
CA ASP A 440 -26.91 -7.25 -1.73
C ASP A 440 -27.57 -6.37 -2.79
N ILE A 441 -27.17 -6.51 -4.05
CA ILE A 441 -27.68 -5.66 -5.14
C ILE A 441 -28.64 -6.52 -5.98
N PRO A 442 -29.97 -6.31 -5.87
CA PRO A 442 -30.95 -6.98 -6.73
C PRO A 442 -30.68 -6.72 -8.21
N GLU A 443 -31.12 -7.62 -9.09
CA GLU A 443 -30.89 -7.50 -10.54
C GLU A 443 -31.49 -6.19 -11.09
N GLU A 444 -32.64 -5.78 -10.57
CA GLU A 444 -33.30 -4.52 -10.95
C GLU A 444 -32.45 -3.31 -10.57
N VAL A 445 -31.78 -3.34 -9.41
CA VAL A 445 -30.88 -2.27 -8.96
C VAL A 445 -29.54 -2.33 -9.69
N ALA A 446 -29.04 -3.52 -10.01
CA ALA A 446 -27.79 -3.71 -10.73
C ALA A 446 -27.80 -3.06 -12.12
N GLN A 447 -28.95 -3.03 -12.80
CA GLN A 447 -29.14 -2.31 -14.07
C GLN A 447 -28.99 -0.79 -13.95
N ARG A 448 -29.11 -0.26 -12.72
CA ARG A 448 -29.07 1.16 -12.33
C ARG A 448 -27.84 1.47 -11.49
N THR A 449 -26.98 0.48 -11.26
CA THR A 449 -25.72 0.61 -10.53
C THR A 449 -24.60 0.92 -11.50
N GLN A 450 -23.96 2.05 -11.30
CA GLN A 450 -22.77 2.45 -12.05
C GLN A 450 -21.52 2.04 -11.25
N LYS A 451 -20.57 1.42 -11.95
CA LYS A 451 -19.22 1.21 -11.42
C LYS A 451 -18.44 2.48 -11.66
N VAL A 452 -17.85 3.02 -10.61
CA VAL A 452 -17.05 4.24 -10.72
C VAL A 452 -15.59 3.89 -10.50
N ALA A 453 -14.71 4.49 -11.30
CA ALA A 453 -13.27 4.23 -11.19
C ALA A 453 -12.68 4.77 -9.88
N SER A 454 -13.23 5.89 -9.40
CA SER A 454 -12.91 6.56 -8.14
C SER A 454 -14.08 7.45 -7.73
N LEU A 455 -14.24 7.69 -6.44
CA LEU A 455 -15.23 8.65 -5.95
C LEU A 455 -14.81 10.11 -6.26
N PRO A 456 -15.76 11.06 -6.27
CA PRO A 456 -15.44 12.48 -6.46
C PRO A 456 -14.54 13.02 -5.33
N GLU A 457 -13.32 13.47 -5.68
CA GLU A 457 -12.33 13.94 -4.70
C GLU A 457 -12.27 15.47 -4.59
N SER A 458 -12.44 16.20 -5.69
CA SER A 458 -12.46 17.67 -5.70
C SER A 458 -13.80 18.26 -5.27
N GLU A 459 -13.77 19.47 -4.70
CA GLU A 459 -14.99 20.14 -4.24
C GLU A 459 -15.96 20.39 -5.40
N GLU A 460 -15.45 20.74 -6.59
CA GLU A 460 -16.27 20.91 -7.78
C GLU A 460 -16.93 19.59 -8.20
N ALA A 461 -16.21 18.47 -8.16
CA ALA A 461 -16.74 17.16 -8.51
C ALA A 461 -17.74 16.64 -7.47
N LYS A 462 -17.53 16.94 -6.19
CA LYS A 462 -18.49 16.60 -5.11
C LYS A 462 -19.80 17.37 -5.29
N VAL A 463 -19.73 18.67 -5.56
CA VAL A 463 -20.91 19.50 -5.84
C VAL A 463 -21.63 18.99 -7.09
N ALA A 464 -20.91 18.68 -8.16
CA ALA A 464 -21.50 18.13 -9.37
C ALA A 464 -22.21 16.78 -9.12
N ALA A 465 -21.60 15.88 -8.35
CA ALA A 465 -22.20 14.60 -7.98
C ALA A 465 -23.43 14.77 -7.07
N GLU A 466 -23.41 15.76 -6.18
CA GLU A 466 -24.56 16.11 -5.35
C GLU A 466 -25.72 16.69 -6.17
N GLU A 467 -25.43 17.62 -7.09
CA GLU A 467 -26.43 18.15 -8.03
C GLU A 467 -27.03 17.05 -8.92
N GLU A 468 -26.22 16.12 -9.40
CA GLU A 468 -26.70 14.99 -10.20
C GLU A 468 -27.58 14.05 -9.36
N ALA A 469 -27.18 13.75 -8.13
CA ALA A 469 -27.99 12.98 -7.19
C ALA A 469 -29.33 13.66 -6.88
N ILE A 470 -29.34 14.98 -6.71
CA ILE A 470 -30.56 15.77 -6.55
C ILE A 470 -31.42 15.67 -7.81
N LYS A 471 -30.88 15.91 -9.01
CA LYS A 471 -31.61 15.81 -10.29
C LYS A 471 -32.25 14.43 -10.51
N ILE A 472 -31.56 13.35 -10.10
CA ILE A 472 -32.08 11.99 -10.24
C ILE A 472 -33.25 11.74 -9.28
N THR A 473 -33.17 12.28 -8.05
CA THR A 473 -34.10 12.02 -6.94
C THR A 473 -35.24 13.05 -6.81
N GLU A 474 -35.08 14.24 -7.39
CA GLU A 474 -36.03 15.34 -7.29
C GLU A 474 -37.40 14.97 -7.89
N GLY A 475 -38.47 15.23 -7.12
CA GLY A 475 -39.84 14.89 -7.51
C GLY A 475 -40.18 13.40 -7.50
N LYS A 476 -39.23 12.52 -7.14
CA LYS A 476 -39.43 11.05 -7.09
C LYS A 476 -39.37 10.55 -5.65
N ALA A 477 -40.53 10.51 -5.00
CA ALA A 477 -40.63 10.07 -3.60
C ALA A 477 -39.99 8.69 -3.38
N GLY A 478 -39.07 8.59 -2.41
CA GLY A 478 -38.37 7.35 -2.05
C GLY A 478 -37.05 7.10 -2.79
N HIS A 479 -36.77 7.84 -3.88
CA HIS A 479 -35.53 7.68 -4.62
C HIS A 479 -34.33 8.24 -3.84
N ARG A 480 -33.24 7.48 -3.79
CA ARG A 480 -31.99 7.84 -3.12
C ARG A 480 -30.79 7.30 -3.88
N MET A 481 -29.69 8.07 -3.87
CA MET A 481 -28.40 7.60 -4.37
C MET A 481 -27.61 7.01 -3.21
N ILE A 482 -27.12 5.78 -3.38
CA ILE A 482 -26.30 5.09 -2.39
C ILE A 482 -24.92 4.83 -2.97
N TYR A 483 -23.91 5.29 -2.24
CA TYR A 483 -22.50 5.13 -2.57
C TYR A 483 -21.96 3.96 -1.74
N THR A 484 -21.22 3.06 -2.38
CA THR A 484 -20.62 1.90 -1.71
C THR A 484 -19.19 1.71 -2.15
N THR A 485 -18.33 1.34 -1.19
CA THR A 485 -16.94 0.92 -1.43
C THR A 485 -16.74 -0.44 -0.80
N THR A 486 -16.41 -1.45 -1.61
CA THR A 486 -16.22 -2.82 -1.14
C THR A 486 -14.75 -3.20 -1.15
N PHE A 487 -14.23 -3.68 -0.02
CA PHE A 487 -12.89 -4.23 0.12
C PHE A 487 -12.94 -5.75 0.29
N TYR A 488 -11.87 -6.43 -0.13
CA TYR A 488 -11.79 -7.90 -0.11
C TYR A 488 -10.59 -8.41 0.68
N ILE A 489 -10.79 -9.48 1.44
CA ILE A 489 -9.73 -10.24 2.11
C ILE A 489 -9.85 -11.70 1.70
N GLY A 490 -8.85 -12.24 1.00
CA GLY A 490 -8.78 -13.67 0.67
C GLY A 490 -8.35 -14.49 1.90
N LEU A 491 -9.07 -15.58 2.17
CA LEU A 491 -8.79 -16.45 3.31
C LEU A 491 -8.19 -17.78 2.87
N SER A 492 -7.01 -18.10 3.40
CA SER A 492 -6.43 -19.44 3.35
C SER A 492 -6.72 -20.16 4.66
N ILE A 493 -7.48 -21.24 4.60
CA ILE A 493 -7.92 -22.01 5.77
C ILE A 493 -7.22 -23.35 5.76
N GLU A 494 -6.80 -23.82 6.94
CA GLU A 494 -6.19 -25.14 7.09
C GLU A 494 -7.10 -26.25 6.52
N PRO A 495 -6.55 -27.21 5.75
CA PRO A 495 -7.29 -28.40 5.35
C PRO A 495 -7.74 -29.18 6.58
N LYS A 496 -8.97 -29.68 6.54
CA LYS A 496 -9.52 -30.54 7.59
C LYS A 496 -8.75 -31.87 7.62
N LEU A 497 -8.33 -32.32 8.81
CA LEU A 497 -7.78 -33.66 9.02
C LEU A 497 -8.90 -34.71 8.98
N ALA A 498 -8.63 -35.87 8.38
CA ALA A 498 -9.61 -36.95 8.31
C ALA A 498 -9.98 -37.43 9.73
N GLY A 499 -11.26 -37.30 10.11
CA GLY A 499 -11.77 -37.72 11.43
C GLY A 499 -12.25 -36.58 12.34
N GLU A 500 -11.95 -35.31 12.04
CA GLU A 500 -12.50 -34.19 12.82
C GLU A 500 -14.00 -33.95 12.50
N GLY A 501 -14.77 -33.43 13.46
CA GLY A 501 -16.18 -33.05 13.28
C GLY A 501 -16.41 -31.86 12.33
N HIS A 502 -17.62 -31.31 12.31
CA HIS A 502 -17.89 -30.04 11.60
C HIS A 502 -17.10 -28.89 12.25
N ARG A 503 -16.00 -28.44 11.63
CA ARG A 503 -15.25 -27.24 12.06
C ARG A 503 -15.93 -26.01 11.49
N LYS A 504 -16.62 -25.22 12.33
CA LYS A 504 -17.18 -23.93 11.93
C LYS A 504 -16.07 -22.88 12.02
N LEU A 505 -15.81 -22.18 10.92
CA LEU A 505 -14.94 -21.00 10.95
C LEU A 505 -15.69 -19.89 11.71
N ASP A 506 -15.27 -19.61 12.94
CA ASP A 506 -15.79 -18.48 13.70
C ASP A 506 -14.85 -17.29 13.58
N ILE A 507 -15.35 -16.24 12.94
CA ILE A 507 -14.68 -14.94 12.77
C ILE A 507 -15.51 -13.81 13.40
N SER A 508 -16.53 -14.15 14.19
CA SER A 508 -17.44 -13.18 14.80
C SER A 508 -16.67 -12.14 15.63
N TYR A 509 -15.76 -12.59 16.50
CA TYR A 509 -14.94 -11.71 17.34
C TYR A 509 -14.08 -10.71 16.53
N PRO A 510 -13.22 -11.13 15.58
CA PRO A 510 -12.48 -10.19 14.73
C PRO A 510 -13.38 -9.19 13.99
N THR A 511 -14.50 -9.65 13.44
CA THR A 511 -15.42 -8.79 12.68
C THR A 511 -16.18 -7.80 13.56
N ALA A 512 -16.59 -8.21 14.77
CA ALA A 512 -17.29 -7.36 15.72
C ALA A 512 -16.36 -6.28 16.29
N GLU A 513 -15.13 -6.65 16.66
CA GLU A 513 -14.13 -5.68 17.13
C GLU A 513 -13.78 -4.65 16.05
N PHE A 514 -13.56 -5.11 14.81
CA PHE A 514 -13.33 -4.22 13.67
C PHE A 514 -14.50 -3.25 13.47
N THR A 515 -15.73 -3.78 13.41
CA THR A 515 -16.94 -2.95 13.21
C THR A 515 -17.08 -1.93 14.33
N GLY A 516 -16.94 -2.34 15.58
CA GLY A 516 -16.99 -1.43 16.74
C GLY A 516 -15.92 -0.35 16.67
N LYS A 517 -14.72 -0.67 16.19
CA LYS A 517 -13.61 0.29 16.08
C LYS A 517 -13.78 1.30 14.94
N VAL A 518 -14.35 0.89 13.82
CA VAL A 518 -14.66 1.81 12.71
C VAL A 518 -15.76 2.78 13.13
N LYS A 519 -16.79 2.29 13.84
CA LYS A 519 -17.90 3.13 14.37
C LYS A 519 -17.47 4.15 15.44
N GLN A 520 -16.23 4.10 15.94
CA GLN A 520 -15.68 5.11 16.87
C GLN A 520 -15.22 6.39 16.17
N TRP A 521 -15.32 6.48 14.84
CA TRP A 521 -15.01 7.72 14.13
C TRP A 521 -16.00 8.82 14.54
N GLU A 522 -15.49 10.02 14.85
CA GLU A 522 -16.29 11.11 15.43
C GLU A 522 -17.44 11.58 14.54
N GLN A 523 -17.32 11.41 13.22
CA GLN A 523 -18.36 11.77 12.24
C GLN A 523 -19.25 10.58 11.86
N TYR A 524 -19.10 9.42 12.51
CA TYR A 524 -19.94 8.26 12.23
C TYR A 524 -21.39 8.52 12.65
N ASP A 525 -22.31 8.36 11.70
CA ASP A 525 -23.75 8.44 11.90
C ASP A 525 -24.41 7.16 11.38
N GLU A 526 -25.01 6.38 12.29
CA GLU A 526 -25.65 5.11 11.97
C GLU A 526 -26.88 5.25 11.06
N SER A 527 -27.48 6.45 10.98
CA SER A 527 -28.64 6.70 10.12
C SER A 527 -28.27 6.91 8.64
N SER A 528 -27.04 7.37 8.37
CA SER A 528 -26.57 7.72 7.03
C SER A 528 -25.40 6.87 6.54
N MET A 529 -24.78 6.08 7.42
CA MET A 529 -23.58 5.31 7.11
C MET A 529 -23.71 3.84 7.50
N GLY A 530 -23.31 2.96 6.60
CA GLY A 530 -23.32 1.51 6.78
C GLY A 530 -21.91 0.91 6.78
N ILE A 531 -21.73 -0.13 7.58
CA ILE A 531 -20.55 -0.99 7.57
C ILE A 531 -20.99 -2.45 7.73
N VAL A 532 -20.65 -3.29 6.75
CA VAL A 532 -20.99 -4.71 6.76
C VAL A 532 -19.76 -5.54 6.45
N VAL A 533 -19.52 -6.57 7.28
CA VAL A 533 -18.50 -7.60 7.00
C VAL A 533 -19.20 -8.91 6.74
N ARG A 534 -18.99 -9.50 5.56
CA ARG A 534 -19.58 -10.79 5.20
C ARG A 534 -18.58 -11.76 4.61
N HIS A 535 -18.82 -13.03 4.86
CA HIS A 535 -18.03 -14.13 4.36
C HIS A 535 -18.71 -14.75 3.15
N ILE A 536 -17.98 -14.82 2.03
CA ILE A 536 -18.47 -15.35 0.76
C ILE A 536 -17.52 -16.43 0.22
N LYS A 537 -18.09 -17.36 -0.55
CA LYS A 537 -17.30 -18.29 -1.36
C LYS A 537 -16.85 -17.61 -2.63
N TRP A 538 -15.76 -18.11 -3.20
CA TRP A 538 -15.24 -17.70 -4.50
C TRP A 538 -16.28 -17.74 -5.64
N THR A 539 -17.28 -18.64 -5.57
CA THR A 539 -18.40 -18.71 -6.53
C THR A 539 -19.41 -17.56 -6.40
N GLN A 540 -19.40 -16.86 -5.27
CA GLN A 540 -20.29 -15.73 -4.97
C GLN A 540 -19.59 -14.39 -5.19
N LEU A 541 -18.34 -14.39 -5.68
CA LEU A 541 -17.65 -13.16 -6.04
C LEU A 541 -18.42 -12.44 -7.17
N PRO A 542 -18.70 -11.14 -7.02
CA PRO A 542 -19.47 -10.40 -8.00
C PRO A 542 -18.66 -10.18 -9.28
N GLY A 543 -19.34 -10.13 -10.43
CA GLY A 543 -18.68 -10.04 -11.75
C GLY A 543 -17.73 -8.84 -11.89
N TYR A 544 -17.96 -7.75 -11.15
CA TYR A 544 -17.16 -6.54 -11.22
C TYR A 544 -15.71 -6.67 -10.74
N VAL A 545 -15.37 -7.71 -9.97
CA VAL A 545 -13.98 -7.92 -9.54
C VAL A 545 -13.11 -8.56 -10.64
N PHE A 546 -13.72 -9.03 -11.72
CA PHE A 546 -13.06 -9.68 -12.85
C PHE A 546 -12.96 -8.73 -14.05
N GLU A 547 -11.80 -8.73 -14.71
CA GLU A 547 -11.63 -8.02 -15.99
C GLU A 547 -12.54 -8.64 -17.04
N GLY A 548 -13.35 -7.81 -17.72
CA GLY A 548 -14.37 -8.26 -18.67
C GLY A 548 -15.73 -8.59 -18.04
N GLY A 549 -15.91 -8.43 -16.72
CA GLY A 549 -17.21 -8.45 -16.05
C GLY A 549 -17.82 -9.83 -15.80
N GLU A 550 -17.27 -10.91 -16.36
CA GLU A 550 -17.75 -12.27 -16.15
C GLU A 550 -16.87 -13.04 -15.17
N ASN A 551 -17.50 -13.62 -14.14
CA ASN A 551 -16.89 -14.67 -13.34
C ASN A 551 -16.77 -15.93 -14.23
N ARG A 552 -15.64 -16.07 -14.91
CA ARG A 552 -15.38 -17.18 -15.86
C ARG A 552 -15.62 -18.56 -15.25
N VAL A 553 -15.60 -18.66 -13.93
CA VAL A 553 -15.81 -19.94 -13.26
C VAL A 553 -17.28 -20.26 -12.99
N THR A 554 -18.16 -19.26 -12.82
CA THR A 554 -19.61 -19.50 -12.85
C THR A 554 -20.11 -19.76 -14.27
N ALA A 555 -19.48 -19.15 -15.28
CA ALA A 555 -19.72 -19.46 -16.69
C ALA A 555 -19.36 -20.91 -17.05
N ALA A 556 -18.23 -21.43 -16.56
CA ALA A 556 -17.84 -22.83 -16.74
C ALA A 556 -18.76 -23.81 -15.99
N ALA A 557 -19.19 -23.48 -14.77
CA ALA A 557 -20.13 -24.30 -14.00
C ALA A 557 -21.55 -24.35 -14.61
N SER A 558 -21.99 -23.25 -15.23
CA SER A 558 -23.29 -23.17 -15.93
C SER A 558 -23.26 -23.80 -17.33
N ALA A 559 -22.11 -23.79 -18.02
CA ALA A 559 -21.90 -24.52 -19.26
C ALA A 559 -21.86 -26.05 -19.08
N GLY A 560 -21.39 -26.55 -17.92
CA GLY A 560 -21.41 -27.97 -17.58
C GLY A 560 -22.79 -28.53 -17.18
N GLY A 561 -23.79 -27.67 -16.97
CA GLY A 561 -25.12 -28.04 -16.47
C GLY A 561 -26.20 -28.31 -17.53
N LYS A 562 -25.90 -28.13 -18.82
CA LYS A 562 -26.87 -28.33 -19.92
C LYS A 562 -26.48 -29.47 -20.86
N VAL A 563 -26.36 -30.69 -20.34
CA VAL A 563 -26.59 -31.91 -21.13
C VAL A 563 -27.49 -32.83 -20.33
N ASN A 564 -28.81 -32.56 -20.37
CA ASN A 564 -29.81 -33.57 -20.05
C ASN A 564 -30.87 -33.55 -21.16
N GLY A 565 -30.48 -34.11 -22.31
CA GLY A 565 -31.37 -34.42 -23.41
C GLY A 565 -32.22 -35.64 -23.06
N LYS A 566 -33.52 -35.39 -22.85
CA LYS A 566 -34.60 -36.38 -22.70
C LYS A 566 -34.43 -37.57 -23.67
N ARG A 567 -34.29 -38.78 -23.13
CA ARG A 567 -34.45 -40.02 -23.91
C ARG A 567 -35.88 -40.55 -23.71
N VAL A 568 -36.73 -40.26 -24.70
CA VAL A 568 -38.08 -40.81 -24.82
C VAL A 568 -37.99 -42.32 -25.11
N LYS A 569 -38.77 -43.12 -24.39
CA LYS A 569 -38.99 -44.55 -24.67
C LYS A 569 -39.99 -44.69 -25.82
N SER A 570 -39.61 -45.37 -26.89
CA SER A 570 -40.55 -46.03 -27.81
C SER A 570 -40.00 -47.41 -28.16
N GLY A 571 -40.79 -48.46 -27.93
CA GLY A 571 -40.44 -49.84 -28.21
C GLY A 571 -40.54 -50.22 -29.68
N GLY A 572 -39.85 -51.30 -30.08
CA GLY A 572 -40.09 -51.95 -31.38
C GLY A 572 -38.92 -52.77 -31.94
N LYS A 573 -39.00 -54.09 -31.74
CA LYS A 573 -38.54 -55.21 -32.61
C LYS A 573 -37.06 -55.43 -32.95
N LYS A 574 -36.57 -56.58 -32.44
CA LYS A 574 -35.73 -57.64 -33.06
C LYS A 574 -34.87 -57.29 -34.30
N LYS A 575 -33.56 -57.54 -34.19
CA LYS A 575 -32.84 -58.48 -35.07
C LYS A 575 -31.51 -58.95 -34.46
N GLN A 576 -31.25 -60.24 -34.63
CA GLN A 576 -30.03 -60.98 -34.27
C GLN A 576 -28.79 -60.47 -35.01
N SER A 577 -27.61 -60.58 -34.38
CA SER A 577 -26.53 -61.44 -34.91
C SER A 577 -25.34 -61.55 -33.95
N ASN A 578 -24.93 -62.79 -33.75
CA ASN A 578 -23.73 -63.35 -33.11
C ASN A 578 -22.40 -62.57 -33.21
N ASN A 579 -21.63 -62.67 -32.13
CA ASN A 579 -20.24 -63.18 -32.00
C ASN A 579 -19.61 -62.46 -30.80
N GLY A 580 -19.00 -63.07 -29.80
CA GLY A 580 -18.52 -64.42 -29.55
C GLY A 580 -17.30 -64.27 -28.62
N SER A 581 -17.13 -65.21 -27.66
CA SER A 581 -15.91 -65.49 -26.85
C SER A 581 -15.32 -64.35 -26.00
N ASP A 582 -14.81 -64.48 -24.79
CA ASP A 582 -14.56 -65.49 -23.74
C ASP A 582 -14.35 -64.62 -22.47
N GLY A 583 -14.44 -65.03 -21.20
CA GLY A 583 -14.47 -66.31 -20.53
C GLY A 583 -14.39 -66.03 -19.02
N ASN A 584 -14.90 -66.97 -18.24
CA ASN A 584 -14.59 -67.27 -16.83
C ASN A 584 -14.68 -66.20 -15.72
N GLY A 585 -15.45 -66.58 -14.69
CA GLY A 585 -14.96 -66.52 -13.31
C GLY A 585 -16.00 -66.15 -12.26
N ASP A 586 -16.73 -67.16 -11.79
CA ASP A 586 -17.28 -67.38 -10.42
C ASP A 586 -17.71 -66.17 -9.58
N ALA A 587 -19.00 -66.07 -9.21
CA ALA A 587 -19.63 -66.75 -8.07
C ALA A 587 -19.05 -66.26 -6.74
N THR A 588 -19.77 -65.45 -5.97
CA THR A 588 -20.74 -65.87 -4.93
C THR A 588 -21.18 -64.55 -4.26
N GLY A 589 -22.41 -64.28 -3.82
CA GLY A 589 -23.42 -65.11 -3.18
C GLY A 589 -23.72 -64.52 -1.79
N GLY A 590 -24.97 -64.16 -1.51
CA GLY A 590 -25.47 -63.79 -0.16
C GLY A 590 -25.77 -62.30 -0.01
N ILE A 591 -27.02 -61.81 -0.15
CA ILE A 591 -28.18 -61.97 0.76
C ILE A 591 -27.82 -61.46 2.16
N GLY A 592 -28.49 -60.47 2.75
CA GLY A 592 -29.68 -59.73 2.37
C GLY A 592 -30.14 -58.85 3.54
N LEU A 593 -31.27 -58.15 3.32
CA LEU A 593 -32.28 -57.69 4.29
C LEU A 593 -31.79 -56.77 5.42
N GLY A 594 -32.37 -55.60 5.67
CA GLY A 594 -33.58 -54.99 5.14
C GLY A 594 -34.00 -53.82 6.03
N THR A 595 -34.91 -53.00 5.49
CA THR A 595 -36.05 -52.32 6.17
C THR A 595 -35.72 -51.37 7.33
N THR A 596 -36.23 -50.15 7.45
CA THR A 596 -37.45 -49.47 6.97
C THR A 596 -37.24 -47.98 7.31
N SER A 597 -37.65 -47.02 6.48
CA SER A 597 -38.87 -46.18 6.65
C SER A 597 -39.04 -45.63 8.09
N CYS A 598 -39.33 -44.36 8.34
CA CYS A 598 -40.40 -43.56 7.74
C CYS A 598 -40.16 -42.05 7.86
N ASN A 599 -40.82 -41.35 6.93
CA ASN A 599 -41.10 -39.92 6.87
C ASN A 599 -41.78 -39.35 8.11
N GLY A 600 -41.69 -38.03 8.24
CA GLY A 600 -42.56 -37.21 9.08
C GLY A 600 -42.20 -35.74 8.98
N GLU A 601 -42.76 -35.07 7.97
CA GLU A 601 -42.91 -33.61 7.96
C GLU A 601 -43.68 -33.16 9.20
N GLU A 602 -43.37 -31.99 9.77
CA GLU A 602 -44.34 -30.91 9.91
C GLU A 602 -43.73 -29.64 10.53
N THR A 603 -44.17 -28.54 9.94
CA THR A 603 -44.11 -27.12 10.29
C THR A 603 -44.50 -26.76 11.73
N PHE A 604 -43.91 -25.68 12.30
CA PHE A 604 -44.58 -24.37 12.53
C PHE A 604 -43.88 -23.44 13.55
N LYS A 605 -44.10 -22.14 13.30
CA LYS A 605 -44.38 -21.01 14.22
C LYS A 605 -43.24 -20.23 14.91
N ALA A 606 -43.23 -18.95 14.52
CA ALA A 606 -42.77 -17.79 15.27
C ALA A 606 -43.58 -17.58 16.55
N VAL A 607 -42.93 -16.99 17.57
CA VAL A 607 -43.56 -16.35 18.72
C VAL A 607 -42.81 -15.05 19.03
N ASN A 608 -43.52 -13.93 18.93
CA ASN A 608 -43.19 -12.65 19.55
C ASN A 608 -43.47 -12.73 21.06
N ASN A 609 -42.72 -11.97 21.86
CA ASN A 609 -43.21 -11.31 23.08
C ASN A 609 -42.32 -10.10 23.39
N GLY A 610 -42.95 -8.97 23.70
CA GLY A 610 -42.32 -7.76 24.22
C GLY A 610 -42.75 -7.45 25.67
N GLU A 611 -42.16 -6.36 26.20
CA GLU A 611 -42.49 -5.59 27.43
C GLU A 611 -42.24 -6.34 28.77
N ASP A 612 -41.79 -5.76 29.89
CA ASP A 612 -41.35 -4.42 30.34
C ASP A 612 -40.65 -4.64 31.71
N ALA A 613 -39.76 -3.74 32.16
CA ALA A 613 -39.68 -3.24 33.56
C ALA A 613 -38.32 -2.59 33.94
N GLU A 614 -38.45 -1.46 34.64
CA GLU A 614 -37.48 -0.53 35.22
C GLU A 614 -36.40 -1.14 36.15
N MET A 615 -35.24 -0.46 36.28
CA MET A 615 -34.78 0.13 37.56
C MET A 615 -33.38 0.77 37.50
N ALA A 616 -33.36 2.07 37.87
CA ALA A 616 -32.42 2.78 38.75
C ALA A 616 -30.89 2.89 38.45
N SER A 617 -30.48 4.16 38.27
CA SER A 617 -29.14 4.73 38.52
C SER A 617 -28.61 4.47 39.94
N PRO A 618 -27.29 4.67 40.17
CA PRO A 618 -26.93 5.83 41.00
C PRO A 618 -25.69 6.61 40.55
N THR A 619 -25.75 7.90 40.85
CA THR A 619 -24.74 8.96 40.71
C THR A 619 -23.65 8.98 41.81
N LYS A 620 -22.51 9.58 41.43
CA LYS A 620 -21.53 10.39 42.20
C LYS A 620 -20.63 9.71 43.24
N LYS A 621 -19.31 9.93 43.08
CA LYS A 621 -18.49 10.71 44.04
C LYS A 621 -17.17 11.19 43.43
N GLN A 622 -17.01 12.52 43.44
CA GLN A 622 -15.76 13.27 43.28
C GLN A 622 -14.79 12.96 44.44
N ARG A 623 -13.49 13.07 44.18
CA ARG A 623 -12.54 13.53 45.19
C ARG A 623 -11.37 14.30 44.55
N THR A 624 -11.27 15.57 44.94
CA THR A 624 -10.19 16.52 44.65
C THR A 624 -9.39 16.73 45.94
N ILE A 625 -8.05 16.73 45.89
CA ILE A 625 -7.11 17.33 46.87
C ILE A 625 -5.87 17.71 46.02
N VAL A 626 -5.59 18.96 45.63
CA VAL A 626 -5.08 20.15 46.34
C VAL A 626 -3.62 20.02 46.86
N THR A 627 -2.71 20.58 46.05
CA THR A 627 -1.47 21.36 46.30
C THR A 627 -0.68 21.25 47.62
N GLY A 628 0.66 21.25 47.47
CA GLY A 628 1.61 21.73 48.46
C GLY A 628 2.98 22.03 47.83
N ALA A 629 3.38 23.30 47.83
CA ALA A 629 4.70 23.81 47.42
C ALA A 629 5.68 23.83 48.61
N GLY A 630 7.00 23.84 48.34
CA GLY A 630 8.01 24.06 49.39
C GLY A 630 9.47 23.91 48.98
N LEU A 631 10.05 25.05 48.61
CA LEU A 631 11.46 25.49 48.48
C LEU A 631 12.57 24.76 49.29
N GLY A 632 13.79 24.75 48.75
CA GLY A 632 15.05 24.61 49.52
C GLY A 632 16.32 24.53 48.66
N ILE A 633 17.20 25.53 48.79
CA ILE A 633 18.38 25.86 47.97
C ILE A 633 19.68 25.41 48.68
N HIS A 634 20.71 24.91 47.95
CA HIS A 634 22.12 25.41 47.92
C HIS A 634 23.20 24.38 47.49
N ASN A 635 24.09 24.85 46.58
CA ASN A 635 25.56 24.67 46.39
C ASN A 635 26.16 23.25 46.44
N SER A 636 27.15 22.84 45.64
CA SER A 636 28.33 23.54 45.09
C SER A 636 28.96 22.72 43.95
N ALA A 637 29.91 23.36 43.25
CA ALA A 637 30.64 22.89 42.09
C ALA A 637 31.45 21.59 42.25
N THR A 638 31.64 20.87 41.15
CA THR A 638 32.92 20.24 40.81
C THR A 638 33.02 19.97 39.31
N VAL A 639 34.17 20.35 38.75
CA VAL A 639 34.63 20.10 37.39
C VAL A 639 34.86 18.61 37.19
N GLY A 640 34.32 18.05 36.11
CA GLY A 640 34.60 16.68 35.66
C GLY A 640 34.24 16.55 34.19
N GLY A 641 35.24 16.41 33.32
CA GLY A 641 35.05 16.25 31.89
C GLY A 641 34.21 15.02 31.58
N ASN A 642 33.08 15.23 30.91
CA ASN A 642 32.33 14.17 30.26
C ASN A 642 32.77 14.11 28.79
N THR A 643 33.80 13.30 28.52
CA THR A 643 33.87 12.57 27.26
C THR A 643 32.67 11.62 27.24
N THR A 644 31.60 12.00 26.56
CA THR A 644 30.53 11.07 26.21
C THR A 644 31.17 9.95 25.38
N PRO A 645 31.04 8.67 25.77
CA PRO A 645 31.66 7.61 25.02
C PRO A 645 31.01 7.56 23.64
N MET A 646 31.80 7.78 22.60
CA MET A 646 31.41 7.43 21.24
C MET A 646 31.04 5.94 21.24
N LEU A 647 29.80 5.62 20.89
CA LEU A 647 29.36 4.25 20.76
C LEU A 647 30.17 3.60 19.62
N PRO A 648 30.95 2.54 19.90
CA PRO A 648 31.72 1.87 18.86
C PRO A 648 30.77 1.20 17.87
N LEU A 649 31.20 1.18 16.60
CA LEU A 649 30.70 0.34 15.52
C LEU A 649 30.11 -0.97 16.06
N GLN A 650 28.89 -1.35 15.64
CA GLN A 650 28.41 -2.72 15.88
C GLN A 650 28.82 -3.62 14.70
N PRO A 651 29.93 -4.39 14.79
CA PRO A 651 30.26 -5.43 13.83
C PRO A 651 29.17 -6.53 13.74
N THR A 652 28.19 -6.56 14.63
CA THR A 652 27.18 -7.62 14.72
C THR A 652 26.06 -7.51 13.66
N THR A 653 25.69 -6.31 13.18
CA THR A 653 24.66 -6.18 12.14
C THR A 653 25.25 -6.47 10.75
N ALA A 654 26.43 -5.93 10.45
CA ALA A 654 27.12 -6.17 9.19
C ALA A 654 27.52 -7.65 9.03
N SER A 655 28.03 -8.30 10.09
CA SER A 655 28.37 -9.73 10.07
C SER A 655 27.15 -10.64 9.89
N LYS A 656 25.99 -10.27 10.45
CA LYS A 656 24.73 -11.03 10.28
C LYS A 656 24.07 -10.79 8.93
N GLU A 657 24.17 -9.57 8.37
CA GLU A 657 23.79 -9.34 6.97
C GLU A 657 24.64 -10.19 6.03
N LEU A 658 25.97 -10.26 6.26
CA LEU A 658 26.88 -11.13 5.50
C LEU A 658 26.47 -12.62 5.55
N GLU A 659 25.98 -13.10 6.70
CA GLU A 659 25.46 -14.46 6.87
C GLU A 659 24.20 -14.72 6.01
N ASN A 660 23.27 -13.76 5.94
CA ASN A 660 22.11 -13.85 5.04
C ASN A 660 22.55 -13.98 3.57
N PHE A 661 23.65 -13.32 3.20
CA PHE A 661 24.14 -13.27 1.83
C PHE A 661 24.99 -14.49 1.44
N GLN A 662 25.74 -15.09 2.37
CA GLN A 662 26.47 -16.35 2.11
C GLN A 662 25.53 -17.50 1.76
N LEU A 663 24.31 -17.50 2.33
CA LEU A 663 23.25 -18.44 1.98
C LEU A 663 22.63 -18.15 0.59
N ALA A 664 22.56 -16.88 0.17
CA ALA A 664 21.97 -16.46 -1.10
C ALA A 664 22.86 -16.61 -2.32
N THR A 665 24.18 -16.57 -2.14
CA THR A 665 25.14 -16.70 -3.24
C THR A 665 25.72 -18.11 -3.38
N GLY A 666 25.38 -19.05 -2.49
CA GLY A 666 25.90 -20.42 -2.52
C GLY A 666 27.40 -20.54 -2.22
N ASN A 667 28.08 -19.43 -1.90
CA ASN A 667 29.50 -19.44 -1.55
C ASN A 667 29.68 -19.78 -0.06
N LYS A 668 29.98 -21.05 0.24
CA LYS A 668 30.83 -21.33 1.39
C LYS A 668 32.18 -20.65 1.13
N PRO A 669 32.79 -19.96 2.11
CA PRO A 669 34.16 -19.51 1.95
C PRO A 669 35.01 -20.76 1.65
N ILE A 670 35.71 -20.74 0.51
CA ILE A 670 36.74 -21.73 0.23
C ILE A 670 37.77 -21.55 1.34
N ALA A 671 37.78 -22.47 2.30
CA ALA A 671 38.87 -22.58 3.24
C ALA A 671 40.14 -22.72 2.41
N ALA A 672 41.07 -21.79 2.59
CA ALA A 672 42.41 -21.90 2.05
C ALA A 672 43.02 -23.20 2.59
N SER A 673 42.99 -24.25 1.77
CA SER A 673 43.76 -25.46 2.01
C SER A 673 45.22 -25.10 1.75
N THR A 674 45.95 -24.76 2.81
CA THR A 674 47.40 -24.81 2.82
C THR A 674 47.82 -26.27 2.80
N HIS A 675 47.95 -26.86 1.62
CA HIS A 675 48.86 -27.97 1.41
C HIS A 675 50.21 -27.41 0.95
N ALA A 676 51.06 -27.10 1.93
CA ALA A 676 52.50 -27.03 1.70
C ALA A 676 52.98 -28.46 1.46
N ALA A 677 53.26 -28.79 0.19
CA ALA A 677 54.07 -29.93 -0.17
C ALA A 677 55.53 -29.47 -0.21
N ALA A 678 56.36 -30.13 0.58
CA ALA A 678 57.81 -30.02 0.57
C ALA A 678 58.39 -30.39 -0.81
N ASN A 679 59.32 -29.59 -1.33
CA ASN A 679 60.69 -30.01 -1.66
C ASN A 679 61.41 -28.97 -2.54
N GLN A 680 62.66 -28.70 -2.10
CA GLN A 680 63.78 -28.01 -2.75
C GLN A 680 63.73 -26.48 -2.87
#